data_AF-A0A0Q8G7S4-F1
#
_entry.id   AF-A0A0Q8G7S4-F1
#
_cell.length_a   1.000
_cell.length_b   1.000
_cell.length_c   1.000
_cell.angle_alpha   90.00
_cell.angle_beta   90.00
_cell.angle_gamma   90.00
#
_symmetry.space_group_name_H-M   'P 1'
#
loop_
_entity.id
_entity.type
_entity.pdbx_description
1 polymer ?
#
loop_
_entity_poly.entity_id
_entity_poly.type
_entity_poly.pdbx_seq_one_letter_code
_entity_poly.pdbx_strand_id
1 'polypeptide(L)'
;MITFDSSLLLGYYQAKSAGQAAGATASSSSMSSSLSSSTKKTVPNAPWTAVTTEPSDMVKGALNGRKFVDEGAAVNAAPTISGDYKKLFATYQALNTLSAIANRSSEKNVTDSEIKRLQAVFSKGLNEVNSYIQNLSTDGMRVTTGAVMTSDKSSVGVPKNNYGYVTGKLYSGKVDDVVPTFAGAVSFTMAVKKFGVSTNLTMDLSEMGATPRTMANVVSFFNSKLDAAGFDTTFAVERTVGQERTTTVNGQTVKLPATGDDFALRIRGDSTEALTFTAPAPKPAVYITTAAGNPDPDKKPETEDAKIENTLVKYGPGTAGQPGTKIFSDTLEGTVANVHKTMTGPDGSLYVLADVDGAASSQTIKGEQDVALLKYDSAGKLLYARTLGAADTATGYNMAISADGQVAIAGSVSGQLSGATNGPINSDSAGTVTDSFVTLYDAKGDETWTVRRGGMLEDEATAVAFGQDGVVYVGGRTKSDMPGSATGATAGGYDSYLTGFATDIAGTPKALFTTHFGSAENDTVAGIVVNGSQVVVASKEGSEAMLRSFNVATTVVTENRTALNDKEVWVTAPVTYTKAATLTTGATRDLGSLKGGNIAGLTIDNGQLYVGGSTTNGALTVNNKTAVASGGSDGFAARVSLDLTSTAQDALAYYGGTGDDTVTGMAVSNGQVWLVGSAGKDLAGQATVGDKDGYVAQMDVATGAVSWQQRLTGKDGYATPTSIAVDASGASSLDVFGLPRGTMDFTQSQKIVSATSARAGDTFQIRTRARGTLTTIKIDANDTLETLGDKIRKASGFAAKVEYSSSGNSRSLRISPSQTTSTIEILAGKGGTDVLEALGLKPGIVRNTKIDDGKTVSADGKGPIYGLSLDTGLDLTDDTGRKLATAAMTKAIAAVRLAYREMADAANGVVPADTSTGSGKTGGTVPTYLTNQIANYQAALNRLTGG
;
A
#
# COMPACT_ATOMS: atom_id res chain seq x y z
N MET A 1 0.54 12.99 60.34
CA MET A 1 1.29 11.96 61.08
C MET A 1 0.29 10.92 61.56
N ILE A 2 0.43 9.67 61.12
CA ILE A 2 -0.32 8.53 61.64
C ILE A 2 0.73 7.61 62.25
N THR A 3 0.64 7.38 63.56
CA THR A 3 1.53 6.54 64.35
C THR A 3 1.20 5.05 64.14
N PHE A 4 2.22 4.24 63.87
CA PHE A 4 2.13 2.79 63.74
C PHE A 4 2.23 2.12 65.12
N ASP A 5 1.28 1.25 65.47
CA ASP A 5 1.35 0.41 66.65
C ASP A 5 2.11 -0.89 66.32
N SER A 6 3.32 -1.04 66.88
CA SER A 6 4.23 -2.16 66.65
C SER A 6 3.88 -3.43 67.45
N SER A 7 2.87 -3.38 68.33
CA SER A 7 2.47 -4.52 69.17
C SER A 7 1.76 -5.65 68.40
N LEU A 8 1.04 -5.31 67.32
CA LEU A 8 0.34 -6.28 66.46
C LEU A 8 1.31 -7.09 65.59
N LEU A 9 2.42 -6.48 65.17
CA LEU A 9 3.43 -7.15 64.36
C LEU A 9 4.24 -8.15 65.21
N LEU A 10 4.47 -7.85 66.49
CA LEU A 10 5.15 -8.77 67.42
C LEU A 10 4.27 -9.97 67.79
N GLY A 11 2.95 -9.78 67.92
CA GLY A 11 1.99 -10.87 68.14
C GLY A 11 1.90 -11.85 66.97
N TYR A 12 1.98 -11.36 65.72
CA TYR A 12 1.99 -12.20 64.51
C TYR A 12 3.25 -13.09 64.42
N TYR A 13 4.42 -12.59 64.82
CA TYR A 13 5.65 -13.37 64.78
C TYR A 13 5.77 -14.38 65.94
N GLN A 14 5.22 -14.08 67.12
CA GLN A 14 5.19 -15.02 68.25
C GLN A 14 4.19 -16.17 68.05
N ALA A 15 3.08 -15.94 67.35
CA ALA A 15 2.13 -17.00 67.00
C ALA A 15 2.67 -17.95 65.90
N LYS A 16 3.54 -17.44 65.01
CA LYS A 16 4.16 -18.24 63.94
C LYS A 16 5.29 -19.15 64.43
N SER A 17 5.96 -18.82 65.54
CA SER A 17 6.98 -19.66 66.17
C SER A 17 6.39 -20.72 67.12
N ALA A 18 5.24 -20.45 67.76
CA ALA A 18 4.55 -21.42 68.62
C ALA A 18 3.89 -22.58 67.85
N GLY A 19 3.48 -22.37 66.59
CA GLY A 19 2.87 -23.40 65.75
C GLY A 19 3.84 -24.44 65.15
N GLN A 20 5.15 -24.21 65.23
CA GLN A 20 6.17 -25.18 64.77
C GLN A 20 6.74 -26.07 65.88
N ALA A 21 6.35 -25.87 67.15
CA ALA A 21 6.86 -26.64 68.29
C ALA A 21 5.84 -27.66 68.86
N ALA A 22 4.63 -27.77 68.31
CA ALA A 22 3.57 -28.67 68.79
C ALA A 22 3.24 -29.77 67.76
N GLY A 23 4.25 -30.57 67.40
CA GLY A 23 4.08 -31.71 66.49
C GLY A 23 5.11 -32.82 66.68
N ALA A 24 5.81 -32.85 67.81
CA ALA A 24 6.76 -33.90 68.16
C ALA A 24 6.52 -34.36 69.60
N THR A 25 5.73 -35.43 69.76
CA THR A 25 5.88 -36.48 70.79
C THR A 25 4.69 -37.46 70.72
N ALA A 26 4.83 -38.52 69.93
CA ALA A 26 4.25 -39.82 70.22
C ALA A 26 5.10 -40.90 69.53
N SER A 27 6.05 -41.42 70.30
CA SER A 27 6.86 -42.63 70.09
C SER A 27 5.93 -43.82 69.78
N SER A 28 6.12 -44.53 68.68
CA SER A 28 6.96 -45.74 68.52
C SER A 28 6.13 -47.03 68.45
N SER A 29 6.00 -47.59 67.24
CA SER A 29 6.32 -49.01 67.00
C SER A 29 6.47 -49.26 65.49
N SER A 30 7.51 -50.03 65.20
CA SER A 30 8.08 -50.34 63.90
C SER A 30 7.20 -51.22 63.02
N MET A 31 7.18 -50.96 61.71
CA MET A 31 7.44 -51.99 60.69
C MET A 31 7.92 -51.34 59.39
N SER A 32 9.06 -51.83 58.92
CA SER A 32 9.70 -51.48 57.66
C SER A 32 9.01 -52.19 56.50
N SER A 33 8.70 -51.47 55.41
CA SER A 33 8.91 -51.99 54.07
C SER A 33 9.03 -50.85 53.05
N SER A 34 9.98 -51.03 52.16
CA SER A 34 10.58 -50.09 51.22
C SER A 34 9.63 -49.61 50.11
N LEU A 35 9.58 -48.29 49.89
CA LEU A 35 9.13 -47.70 48.63
C LEU A 35 10.15 -46.64 48.18
N SER A 36 10.62 -46.83 46.96
CA SER A 36 11.55 -45.99 46.20
C SER A 36 11.15 -44.51 46.20
N SER A 37 12.09 -43.65 46.56
CA SER A 37 11.97 -42.20 46.55
C SER A 37 11.86 -41.65 45.12
N SER A 38 10.66 -41.26 44.68
CA SER A 38 10.55 -40.21 43.67
C SER A 38 10.93 -38.89 44.34
N THR A 39 12.08 -38.32 43.98
CA THR A 39 12.46 -36.96 44.39
C THR A 39 11.38 -35.97 43.98
N LYS A 40 10.67 -35.40 44.94
CA LYS A 40 9.73 -34.28 44.71
C LYS A 40 10.54 -33.15 44.07
N LYS A 41 10.23 -32.78 42.81
CA LYS A 41 10.85 -31.61 42.15
C LYS A 41 10.51 -30.38 43.00
N THR A 42 11.52 -29.70 43.53
CA THR A 42 11.34 -28.43 44.24
C THR A 42 10.85 -27.38 43.26
N VAL A 43 9.67 -26.81 43.52
CA VAL A 43 9.08 -25.74 42.72
C VAL A 43 9.51 -24.40 43.31
N PRO A 44 10.30 -23.57 42.59
CA PRO A 44 10.71 -22.28 43.11
C PRO A 44 9.54 -21.29 43.10
N ASN A 45 9.43 -20.46 44.14
CA ASN A 45 8.46 -19.35 44.18
C ASN A 45 8.61 -18.44 42.96
N ALA A 46 7.50 -17.87 42.49
CA ALA A 46 7.49 -16.91 41.38
C ALA A 46 8.48 -15.75 41.64
N PRO A 47 9.61 -15.67 40.91
CA PRO A 47 10.72 -14.78 41.27
C PRO A 47 10.40 -13.29 41.05
N TRP A 48 9.39 -12.98 40.22
CA TRP A 48 8.96 -11.60 39.95
C TRP A 48 8.20 -10.92 41.10
N THR A 49 7.90 -11.62 42.20
CA THR A 49 7.33 -10.98 43.41
C THR A 49 8.39 -10.48 44.38
N ALA A 50 9.66 -10.87 44.20
CA ALA A 50 10.76 -10.57 45.14
C ALA A 50 11.83 -9.62 44.57
N VAL A 51 11.84 -9.39 43.25
CA VAL A 51 12.86 -8.59 42.56
C VAL A 51 12.18 -7.46 41.80
N THR A 52 12.17 -6.24 42.35
CA THR A 52 11.68 -5.03 41.66
C THR A 52 12.85 -4.12 41.34
N THR A 53 13.30 -4.12 40.09
CA THR A 53 14.18 -3.07 39.57
C THR A 53 13.31 -1.92 39.06
N GLU A 54 13.72 -0.68 39.29
CA GLU A 54 12.97 0.48 38.80
C GLU A 54 12.97 0.53 37.26
N PRO A 55 11.83 0.85 36.59
CA PRO A 55 11.76 0.90 35.13
C PRO A 55 12.80 1.82 34.50
N SER A 56 13.11 2.95 35.15
CA SER A 56 14.12 3.91 34.66
C SER A 56 15.54 3.33 34.64
N ASP A 57 15.88 2.44 35.57
CA ASP A 57 17.17 1.76 35.61
C ASP A 57 17.28 0.66 34.55
N MET A 58 16.16 0.03 34.20
CA MET A 58 16.09 -0.92 33.08
C MET A 58 16.37 -0.20 31.75
N VAL A 59 15.71 0.94 31.52
CA VAL A 59 15.91 1.76 30.31
C VAL A 59 17.36 2.26 30.22
N LYS A 60 17.90 2.82 31.31
CA LYS A 60 19.32 3.24 31.36
C LYS A 60 20.28 2.07 31.09
N GLY A 61 20.02 0.92 31.70
CA GLY A 61 20.82 -0.29 31.49
C GLY A 61 20.83 -0.73 30.03
N ALA A 62 19.67 -0.74 29.37
CA ALA A 62 19.52 -1.09 27.97
C ALA A 62 20.21 -0.08 27.03
N LEU A 63 20.03 1.22 27.29
CA LEU A 63 20.69 2.31 26.55
C LEU A 63 22.22 2.31 26.69
N ASN A 64 22.73 1.71 27.77
CA ASN A 64 24.16 1.48 28.02
C ASN A 64 24.66 0.12 27.49
N GLY A 65 23.83 -0.61 26.75
CA GLY A 65 24.23 -1.84 26.06
C GLY A 65 24.25 -3.11 26.93
N ARG A 66 23.56 -3.13 28.08
CA ARG A 66 23.36 -4.39 28.82
C ARG A 66 22.60 -5.40 27.96
N LYS A 67 22.95 -6.68 28.11
CA LYS A 67 22.21 -7.80 27.48
C LYS A 67 20.79 -7.84 28.00
N PHE A 68 19.84 -8.13 27.13
CA PHE A 68 18.43 -8.28 27.51
C PHE A 68 18.16 -9.65 28.13
N VAL A 69 18.74 -10.71 27.56
CA VAL A 69 18.57 -12.08 28.03
C VAL A 69 19.85 -12.56 28.69
N ASP A 70 19.80 -12.70 30.02
CA ASP A 70 20.93 -13.19 30.82
C ASP A 70 20.45 -14.21 31.87
N GLU A 71 20.66 -15.50 31.59
CA GLU A 71 20.33 -16.58 32.53
C GLU A 71 21.16 -16.52 33.83
N GLY A 72 22.40 -16.01 33.78
CA GLY A 72 23.26 -15.89 34.94
C GLY A 72 22.75 -14.79 35.88
N ALA A 73 22.38 -13.64 35.32
CA ALA A 73 21.73 -12.56 36.07
C ALA A 73 20.37 -13.02 36.65
N ALA A 74 19.60 -13.81 35.90
CA ALA A 74 18.34 -14.39 36.38
C ALA A 74 18.55 -15.30 37.60
N VAL A 75 19.57 -16.17 37.57
CA VAL A 75 19.93 -17.03 38.71
C VAL A 75 20.43 -16.21 39.88
N ASN A 76 21.27 -15.19 39.66
CA ASN A 76 21.73 -14.31 40.74
C ASN A 76 20.58 -13.57 41.43
N ALA A 77 19.59 -13.14 40.66
CA ALA A 77 18.40 -12.46 41.18
C ALA A 77 17.44 -13.40 41.92
N ALA A 78 17.43 -14.70 41.60
CA ALA A 78 16.65 -15.71 42.32
C ALA A 78 17.39 -17.06 42.39
N PRO A 79 18.32 -17.24 43.36
CA PRO A 79 19.25 -18.38 43.39
C PRO A 79 18.63 -19.78 43.45
N THR A 80 17.33 -19.87 43.76
CA THR A 80 16.59 -21.14 43.85
C THR A 80 16.02 -21.62 42.51
N ILE A 81 16.08 -20.81 41.45
CA ILE A 81 15.57 -21.20 40.12
C ILE A 81 16.62 -22.01 39.34
N SER A 82 16.18 -23.07 38.67
CA SER A 82 17.03 -23.92 37.84
C SER A 82 16.25 -24.51 36.66
N GLY A 83 16.95 -25.19 35.74
CA GLY A 83 16.34 -25.87 34.59
C GLY A 83 15.54 -24.92 33.68
N ASP A 84 14.26 -25.19 33.49
CA ASP A 84 13.37 -24.37 32.65
C ASP A 84 12.85 -23.11 33.37
N TYR A 85 12.81 -23.11 34.71
CA TYR A 85 12.39 -21.93 35.48
C TYR A 85 13.36 -20.76 35.31
N LYS A 86 14.67 -21.02 35.25
CA LYS A 86 15.68 -19.97 34.97
C LYS A 86 15.50 -19.35 33.60
N LYS A 87 15.16 -20.16 32.60
CA LYS A 87 14.98 -19.74 31.20
C LYS A 87 13.74 -18.85 31.06
N LEU A 88 12.63 -19.25 31.68
CA LEU A 88 11.42 -18.45 31.72
C LEU A 88 11.63 -17.14 32.48
N PHE A 89 12.39 -17.15 33.58
CA PHE A 89 12.67 -15.91 34.31
C PHE A 89 13.59 -14.95 33.54
N ALA A 90 14.63 -15.46 32.87
CA ALA A 90 15.47 -14.63 31.99
C ALA A 90 14.63 -13.99 30.86
N THR A 91 13.71 -14.77 30.27
CA THR A 91 12.76 -14.26 29.26
C THR A 91 11.85 -13.17 29.85
N TYR A 92 11.32 -13.39 31.06
CA TYR A 92 10.50 -12.42 31.77
C TYR A 92 11.26 -11.10 32.01
N GLN A 93 12.51 -11.15 32.48
CA GLN A 93 13.32 -9.95 32.72
C GLN A 93 13.59 -9.17 31.44
N ALA A 94 13.86 -9.86 30.33
CA ALA A 94 14.05 -9.25 29.03
C ALA A 94 12.78 -8.52 28.54
N LEU A 95 11.63 -9.20 28.60
CA LEU A 95 10.33 -8.62 28.22
C LEU A 95 9.92 -7.45 29.12
N ASN A 96 10.25 -7.52 30.41
CA ASN A 96 9.98 -6.42 31.34
C ASN A 96 10.85 -5.19 31.03
N THR A 97 12.10 -5.39 30.62
CA THR A 97 12.98 -4.32 30.13
C THR A 97 12.44 -3.70 28.84
N LEU A 98 12.00 -4.52 27.88
CA LEU A 98 11.35 -4.04 26.65
C LEU A 98 10.06 -3.27 26.94
N SER A 99 9.25 -3.74 27.90
CA SER A 99 8.05 -3.01 28.35
C SER A 99 8.40 -1.66 28.95
N ALA A 100 9.49 -1.55 29.71
CA ALA A 100 9.94 -0.27 30.27
C ALA A 100 10.39 0.71 29.17
N ILE A 101 11.04 0.22 28.11
CA ILE A 101 11.42 1.04 26.94
C ILE A 101 10.17 1.54 26.19
N ALA A 102 9.20 0.67 25.92
CA ALA A 102 7.95 1.05 25.27
C ALA A 102 7.17 2.09 26.10
N ASN A 103 7.09 1.89 27.41
CA ASN A 103 6.47 2.86 28.32
C ASN A 103 7.19 4.21 28.31
N ARG A 104 8.54 4.21 28.35
CA ARG A 104 9.34 5.45 28.26
C ARG A 104 9.07 6.19 26.96
N SER A 105 8.98 5.49 25.83
CA SER A 105 8.66 6.12 24.53
C SER A 105 7.27 6.77 24.51
N SER A 106 6.36 6.33 25.39
CA SER A 106 4.97 6.83 25.48
C SER A 106 4.80 7.99 26.47
N GLU A 107 5.88 8.43 27.14
CA GLU A 107 5.82 9.54 28.09
C GLU A 107 5.72 10.90 27.37
N LYS A 108 5.18 11.90 28.08
CA LYS A 108 5.13 13.28 27.56
C LYS A 108 6.55 13.86 27.47
N ASN A 109 6.83 14.65 26.44
CA ASN A 109 8.09 15.36 26.20
C ASN A 109 9.31 14.48 25.85
N VAL A 110 9.09 13.32 25.22
CA VAL A 110 10.17 12.53 24.61
C VAL A 110 10.44 13.09 23.21
N THR A 111 11.70 13.47 22.94
CA THR A 111 12.09 14.03 21.63
C THR A 111 12.20 12.94 20.56
N ASP A 112 12.02 13.28 19.28
CA ASP A 112 12.17 12.31 18.16
C ASP A 112 13.54 11.63 18.13
N SER A 113 14.59 12.38 18.51
CA SER A 113 15.95 11.83 18.65
C SER A 113 16.04 10.78 19.76
N GLU A 114 15.32 10.97 20.87
CA GLU A 114 15.22 9.97 21.93
C GLU A 114 14.36 8.77 21.49
N ILE A 115 13.24 9.00 20.79
CA ILE A 115 12.39 7.95 20.22
C ILE A 115 13.20 7.05 19.28
N LYS A 116 13.98 7.62 18.36
CA LYS A 116 14.86 6.85 17.45
C LYS A 116 15.86 5.98 18.23
N ARG A 117 16.43 6.50 19.32
CA ARG A 117 17.37 5.75 20.17
C ARG A 117 16.67 4.63 20.95
N LEU A 118 15.47 4.89 21.49
CA LEU A 118 14.64 3.90 22.16
C LEU A 118 14.21 2.80 21.19
N GLN A 119 13.80 3.15 19.97
CA GLN A 119 13.44 2.22 18.90
C GLN A 119 14.61 1.29 18.55
N ALA A 120 15.81 1.85 18.33
CA ALA A 120 16.99 1.04 18.02
C ALA A 120 17.32 0.01 19.13
N VAL A 121 17.22 0.42 20.40
CA VAL A 121 17.49 -0.46 21.55
C VAL A 121 16.35 -1.47 21.78
N PHE A 122 15.10 -1.06 21.56
CA PHE A 122 13.93 -1.93 21.60
C PHE A 122 14.03 -3.05 20.55
N SER A 123 14.31 -2.70 19.29
CA SER A 123 14.49 -3.64 18.19
C SER A 123 15.65 -4.60 18.44
N LYS A 124 16.77 -4.12 18.99
CA LYS A 124 17.88 -4.98 19.42
C LYS A 124 17.45 -5.99 20.49
N GLY A 125 16.74 -5.54 21.52
CA GLY A 125 16.28 -6.42 22.59
C GLY A 125 15.23 -7.43 22.11
N LEU A 126 14.32 -7.03 21.23
CA LEU A 126 13.35 -7.93 20.61
C LEU A 126 14.05 -9.02 19.78
N ASN A 127 15.08 -8.65 19.00
CA ASN A 127 15.90 -9.60 18.24
C ASN A 127 16.66 -10.57 19.15
N GLU A 128 17.19 -10.10 20.28
CA GLU A 128 17.87 -10.94 21.28
C GLU A 128 16.89 -11.96 21.90
N VAL A 129 15.70 -11.50 22.31
CA VAL A 129 14.63 -12.37 22.84
C VAL A 129 14.17 -13.40 21.80
N ASN A 130 13.97 -12.97 20.55
CA ASN A 130 13.55 -13.87 19.47
C ASN A 130 14.61 -14.94 19.19
N SER A 131 15.87 -14.54 19.10
CA SER A 131 16.99 -15.46 18.88
C SER A 131 17.15 -16.46 20.03
N TYR A 132 16.96 -16.01 21.28
CA TYR A 132 17.00 -16.88 22.45
C TYR A 132 15.86 -17.91 22.43
N ILE A 133 14.62 -17.46 22.23
CA ILE A 133 13.43 -18.33 22.23
C ILE A 133 13.46 -19.35 21.09
N GLN A 134 13.88 -18.96 19.90
CA GLN A 134 13.98 -19.88 18.76
C GLN A 134 14.95 -21.05 19.00
N ASN A 135 15.96 -20.83 19.84
CA ASN A 135 16.96 -21.82 20.23
C ASN A 135 16.68 -22.46 21.60
N LEU A 136 15.60 -22.06 22.26
CA LEU A 136 15.27 -22.49 23.61
C LEU A 136 14.92 -23.98 23.64
N SER A 137 15.57 -24.70 24.54
CA SER A 137 15.27 -26.11 24.81
C SER A 137 14.60 -26.21 26.17
N THR A 138 13.46 -26.88 26.26
CA THR A 138 12.72 -27.09 27.50
C THR A 138 12.31 -28.55 27.62
N ASP A 139 12.28 -29.10 28.84
CA ASP A 139 12.14 -30.54 29.11
C ASP A 139 10.67 -31.01 29.11
N GLY A 140 9.70 -30.08 29.19
CA GLY A 140 8.27 -30.42 29.29
C GLY A 140 7.30 -29.47 28.58
N MET A 141 7.80 -28.46 27.87
CA MET A 141 6.97 -27.50 27.14
C MET A 141 7.68 -27.05 25.87
N ARG A 142 7.03 -26.16 25.12
CA ARG A 142 7.67 -25.36 24.08
C ARG A 142 7.20 -23.92 24.18
N VAL A 143 8.13 -22.98 23.98
CA VAL A 143 7.82 -21.56 23.87
C VAL A 143 8.11 -21.12 22.44
N THR A 144 7.25 -20.28 21.88
CA THR A 144 7.48 -19.62 20.60
C THR A 144 7.24 -18.13 20.73
N THR A 145 7.95 -17.33 19.94
CA THR A 145 7.73 -15.88 19.88
C THR A 145 6.38 -15.55 19.24
N GLY A 146 5.95 -16.32 18.25
CA GLY A 146 4.68 -16.10 17.55
C GLY A 146 3.44 -16.53 18.34
N ALA A 147 2.29 -16.54 17.65
CA ALA A 147 1.02 -16.99 18.22
C ALA A 147 0.95 -18.54 18.31
N VAL A 148 0.06 -19.07 19.14
CA VAL A 148 -0.34 -20.49 19.09
C VAL A 148 -1.78 -20.54 18.60
N MET A 149 -2.01 -21.25 17.50
CA MET A 149 -3.25 -21.22 16.73
C MET A 149 -3.67 -22.64 16.33
N THR A 150 -4.97 -22.86 16.10
CA THR A 150 -5.47 -24.11 15.49
C THR A 150 -5.43 -24.05 13.96
N SER A 151 -5.43 -22.84 13.42
CA SER A 151 -5.18 -22.55 12.01
C SER A 151 -4.73 -21.11 11.85
N ASP A 152 -3.95 -20.84 10.81
CA ASP A 152 -3.62 -19.48 10.38
C ASP A 152 -4.38 -19.16 9.10
N LYS A 153 -5.04 -18.00 9.03
CA LYS A 153 -5.86 -17.60 7.89
C LYS A 153 -5.40 -16.23 7.43
N SER A 154 -5.02 -16.15 6.15
CA SER A 154 -4.71 -14.87 5.49
C SER A 154 -5.85 -13.88 5.66
N SER A 155 -5.54 -12.72 6.25
CA SER A 155 -6.45 -11.57 6.33
C SER A 155 -6.44 -10.73 5.07
N VAL A 156 -5.35 -10.77 4.29
CA VAL A 156 -5.26 -10.16 2.96
C VAL A 156 -5.80 -11.16 1.94
N GLY A 157 -6.76 -10.70 1.12
CA GLY A 157 -7.43 -11.55 0.15
C GLY A 157 -6.93 -11.31 -1.28
N VAL A 158 -6.87 -12.38 -2.07
CA VAL A 158 -6.64 -12.30 -3.52
C VAL A 158 -7.99 -12.14 -4.24
N PRO A 159 -8.14 -11.22 -5.20
CA PRO A 159 -9.38 -11.07 -5.93
C PRO A 159 -9.93 -12.35 -6.53
N LYS A 160 -11.26 -12.46 -6.54
CA LYS A 160 -11.98 -13.41 -7.39
C LYS A 160 -12.53 -12.68 -8.60
N ASN A 161 -12.75 -13.39 -9.70
CA ASN A 161 -13.46 -12.82 -10.84
C ASN A 161 -14.85 -12.37 -10.39
N ASN A 162 -15.16 -11.09 -10.64
CA ASN A 162 -16.43 -10.49 -10.26
C ASN A 162 -17.13 -10.01 -11.53
N TYR A 163 -18.20 -10.70 -11.90
CA TYR A 163 -19.01 -10.39 -13.08
C TYR A 163 -20.12 -9.37 -12.77
N GLY A 164 -20.00 -8.62 -11.67
CA GLY A 164 -20.96 -7.61 -11.26
C GLY A 164 -20.39 -6.19 -11.35
N TYR A 165 -21.16 -5.29 -11.97
CA TYR A 165 -20.86 -3.86 -12.01
C TYR A 165 -22.02 -3.07 -11.43
N VAL A 166 -21.73 -2.10 -10.56
CA VAL A 166 -22.71 -1.11 -10.08
C VAL A 166 -22.14 0.25 -10.46
N THR A 167 -22.96 1.07 -11.11
CA THR A 167 -22.62 2.43 -11.53
C THR A 167 -22.57 3.36 -10.33
N GLY A 168 -22.04 4.58 -10.55
CA GLY A 168 -22.34 5.69 -9.65
C GLY A 168 -23.84 5.98 -9.57
N LYS A 169 -24.22 6.84 -8.63
CA LYS A 169 -25.60 7.31 -8.51
C LYS A 169 -26.04 8.03 -9.78
N LEU A 170 -27.18 7.63 -10.34
CA LEU A 170 -27.76 8.27 -11.53
C LEU A 170 -28.91 9.21 -11.17
N TYR A 171 -29.66 8.91 -10.12
CA TYR A 171 -30.84 9.68 -9.73
C TYR A 171 -31.12 9.58 -8.23
N SER A 172 -31.63 10.67 -7.64
CA SER A 172 -32.19 10.68 -6.29
C SER A 172 -33.67 11.09 -6.39
N GLY A 173 -34.59 10.27 -5.87
CA GLY A 173 -36.02 10.57 -5.95
C GLY A 173 -36.92 9.40 -5.54
N LYS A 174 -38.11 9.31 -6.15
CA LYS A 174 -39.02 8.17 -5.99
C LYS A 174 -38.78 7.12 -7.08
N VAL A 175 -39.20 5.90 -6.81
CA VAL A 175 -39.00 4.75 -7.72
C VAL A 175 -39.69 4.92 -9.09
N ASP A 176 -40.83 5.61 -9.13
CA ASP A 176 -41.64 5.83 -10.34
C ASP A 176 -41.34 7.16 -11.05
N ASP A 177 -40.37 7.93 -10.56
CA ASP A 177 -40.02 9.21 -11.17
C ASP A 177 -39.33 8.98 -12.52
N VAL A 178 -39.68 9.83 -13.49
CA VAL A 178 -38.94 9.91 -14.76
C VAL A 178 -37.56 10.50 -14.46
N VAL A 179 -36.51 9.82 -14.90
CA VAL A 179 -35.13 10.25 -14.68
C VAL A 179 -34.80 11.38 -15.67
N PRO A 180 -34.52 12.62 -15.22
CA PRO A 180 -34.34 13.74 -16.14
C PRO A 180 -33.17 13.57 -17.12
N THR A 181 -32.09 12.92 -16.69
CA THR A 181 -30.92 12.67 -17.53
C THR A 181 -31.18 11.69 -18.67
N PHE A 182 -32.26 10.90 -18.60
CA PHE A 182 -32.70 10.01 -19.69
C PHE A 182 -33.57 10.72 -20.74
N ALA A 183 -33.84 12.02 -20.61
CA ALA A 183 -34.60 12.77 -21.60
C ALA A 183 -33.80 13.00 -22.90
N GLY A 184 -34.49 13.13 -24.04
CA GLY A 184 -33.88 13.39 -25.34
C GLY A 184 -33.35 12.14 -26.06
N ALA A 185 -32.42 12.34 -27.00
CA ALA A 185 -31.80 11.27 -27.77
C ALA A 185 -30.62 10.67 -26.99
N VAL A 186 -30.92 9.72 -26.11
CA VAL A 186 -29.92 9.02 -25.29
C VAL A 186 -29.79 7.60 -25.80
N SER A 187 -28.62 7.26 -26.33
CA SER A 187 -28.34 5.91 -26.82
C SER A 187 -26.87 5.53 -26.68
N PHE A 188 -26.60 4.23 -26.58
CA PHE A 188 -25.25 3.66 -26.67
C PHE A 188 -25.30 2.30 -27.36
N THR A 189 -24.15 1.75 -27.74
CA THR A 189 -24.03 0.39 -28.26
C THR A 189 -23.27 -0.47 -27.26
N MET A 190 -23.86 -1.61 -26.92
CA MET A 190 -23.24 -2.67 -26.13
C MET A 190 -22.92 -3.84 -27.05
N ALA A 191 -21.63 -4.11 -27.26
CA ALA A 191 -21.20 -5.34 -27.91
C ALA A 191 -21.07 -6.43 -26.84
N VAL A 192 -21.77 -7.55 -27.04
CA VAL A 192 -21.67 -8.74 -26.19
C VAL A 192 -20.96 -9.82 -26.98
N LYS A 193 -19.79 -10.23 -26.50
CA LYS A 193 -19.00 -11.31 -27.11
C LYS A 193 -19.20 -12.61 -26.33
N LYS A 194 -19.79 -13.62 -26.97
CA LYS A 194 -20.04 -14.96 -26.42
C LYS A 194 -19.44 -16.03 -27.32
N PHE A 195 -18.63 -16.93 -26.76
CA PHE A 195 -17.89 -17.96 -27.52
C PHE A 195 -17.13 -17.44 -28.76
N GLY A 196 -16.55 -16.24 -28.67
CA GLY A 196 -15.77 -15.62 -29.75
C GLY A 196 -16.58 -14.78 -30.75
N VAL A 197 -17.91 -14.91 -30.76
CA VAL A 197 -18.80 -14.15 -31.65
C VAL A 197 -19.29 -12.89 -30.92
N SER A 198 -19.20 -11.73 -31.57
CA SER A 198 -19.64 -10.44 -31.02
C SER A 198 -20.95 -10.00 -31.66
N THR A 199 -21.97 -9.69 -30.84
CA THR A 199 -23.25 -9.12 -31.28
C THR A 199 -23.39 -7.72 -30.71
N ASN A 200 -23.71 -6.75 -31.57
CA ASN A 200 -23.91 -5.36 -31.16
C ASN A 200 -25.38 -5.10 -30.87
N LEU A 201 -25.68 -4.63 -29.67
CA LEU A 201 -27.00 -4.22 -29.22
C LEU A 201 -27.01 -2.70 -29.04
N THR A 202 -27.79 -2.00 -29.87
CA THR A 202 -28.01 -0.57 -29.69
C THR A 202 -29.08 -0.34 -28.64
N MET A 203 -28.72 0.33 -27.55
CA MET A 203 -29.60 0.70 -26.44
C MET A 203 -30.10 2.13 -26.65
N ASP A 204 -31.12 2.32 -27.49
CA ASP A 204 -31.68 3.63 -27.83
C ASP A 204 -33.00 3.88 -27.10
N LEU A 205 -33.00 4.84 -26.16
CA LEU A 205 -34.19 5.14 -25.35
C LEU A 205 -35.33 5.80 -26.16
N SER A 206 -35.08 6.24 -27.40
CA SER A 206 -36.15 6.71 -28.30
C SER A 206 -37.11 5.58 -28.71
N GLU A 207 -36.64 4.33 -28.72
CA GLU A 207 -37.45 3.15 -29.04
C GLU A 207 -38.47 2.81 -27.94
N MET A 208 -38.36 3.39 -26.74
CA MET A 208 -39.34 3.21 -25.67
C MET A 208 -40.69 3.92 -25.95
N GLY A 209 -40.75 4.77 -26.98
CA GLY A 209 -41.97 5.48 -27.38
C GLY A 209 -42.56 6.32 -26.24
N ALA A 210 -43.85 6.12 -25.95
CA ALA A 210 -44.57 6.83 -24.88
C ALA A 210 -44.30 6.26 -23.47
N THR A 211 -43.53 5.19 -23.34
CA THR A 211 -43.24 4.57 -22.03
C THR A 211 -42.41 5.53 -21.18
N PRO A 212 -42.85 5.86 -19.93
CA PRO A 212 -42.10 6.75 -19.06
C PRO A 212 -40.68 6.21 -18.80
N ARG A 213 -39.66 7.07 -18.92
CA ARG A 213 -38.25 6.70 -18.72
C ARG A 213 -37.85 6.72 -17.24
N THR A 214 -38.50 5.87 -16.46
CA THR A 214 -38.12 5.57 -15.07
C THR A 214 -36.95 4.60 -15.04
N MET A 215 -36.25 4.49 -13.90
CA MET A 215 -35.15 3.51 -13.74
C MET A 215 -35.62 2.09 -14.05
N ALA A 216 -36.79 1.69 -13.56
CA ALA A 216 -37.34 0.35 -13.78
C ALA A 216 -37.67 0.09 -15.26
N ASN A 217 -38.32 1.04 -15.94
CA ASN A 217 -38.70 0.86 -17.34
C ASN A 217 -37.49 0.81 -18.28
N VAL A 218 -36.45 1.60 -18.00
CA VAL A 218 -35.18 1.56 -18.77
C VAL A 218 -34.47 0.23 -18.58
N VAL A 219 -34.40 -0.29 -17.35
CA VAL A 219 -33.84 -1.63 -17.08
C VAL A 219 -34.63 -2.72 -17.80
N SER A 220 -35.97 -2.68 -17.75
CA SER A 220 -36.81 -3.63 -18.49
C SER A 220 -36.58 -3.56 -19.99
N PHE A 221 -36.42 -2.36 -20.57
CA PHE A 221 -36.11 -2.19 -21.98
C PHE A 221 -34.75 -2.82 -22.35
N PHE A 222 -33.68 -2.57 -21.58
CA PHE A 222 -32.37 -3.17 -21.84
C PHE A 222 -32.41 -4.70 -21.74
N ASN A 223 -33.06 -5.24 -20.71
CA ASN A 223 -33.18 -6.68 -20.54
C ASN A 223 -33.98 -7.33 -21.68
N SER A 224 -35.02 -6.66 -22.21
CA SER A 224 -35.76 -7.18 -23.35
C SER A 224 -34.89 -7.34 -24.61
N LYS A 225 -33.94 -6.42 -24.84
CA LYS A 225 -32.98 -6.51 -25.95
C LYS A 225 -31.95 -7.62 -25.75
N LEU A 226 -31.47 -7.79 -24.52
CA LEU A 226 -30.56 -8.86 -24.14
C LEU A 226 -31.21 -10.25 -24.29
N ASP A 227 -32.43 -10.43 -23.77
CA ASP A 227 -33.20 -11.67 -23.89
C ASP A 227 -33.47 -12.01 -25.36
N ALA A 228 -33.91 -11.02 -26.16
CA ALA A 228 -34.16 -11.22 -27.59
C ALA A 228 -32.90 -11.64 -28.36
N ALA A 229 -31.72 -11.28 -27.87
CA ALA A 229 -30.43 -11.65 -28.44
C ALA A 229 -29.81 -12.92 -27.80
N GLY A 230 -30.45 -13.52 -26.79
CA GLY A 230 -30.04 -14.77 -26.15
C GLY A 230 -28.84 -14.63 -25.20
N PHE A 231 -28.70 -13.48 -24.54
CA PHE A 231 -27.64 -13.23 -23.56
C PHE A 231 -28.10 -13.42 -22.12
N ASP A 232 -27.19 -13.91 -21.28
CA ASP A 232 -27.44 -14.17 -19.85
C ASP A 232 -27.18 -12.94 -18.98
N THR A 233 -26.42 -11.97 -19.51
CA THR A 233 -26.21 -10.66 -18.86
C THR A 233 -27.54 -9.95 -18.62
N THR A 234 -27.71 -9.39 -17.42
CA THR A 234 -28.91 -8.61 -17.06
C THR A 234 -28.57 -7.28 -16.38
N PHE A 235 -29.44 -6.29 -16.58
CA PHE A 235 -29.49 -5.05 -15.83
C PHE A 235 -30.49 -5.17 -14.67
N ALA A 236 -30.20 -4.48 -13.57
CA ALA A 236 -31.07 -4.33 -12.41
C ALA A 236 -30.99 -2.90 -11.87
N VAL A 237 -32.03 -2.47 -11.17
CA VAL A 237 -32.01 -1.23 -10.39
C VAL A 237 -31.31 -1.51 -9.06
N GLU A 238 -30.24 -0.77 -8.78
CA GLU A 238 -29.64 -0.71 -7.44
C GLU A 238 -30.26 0.46 -6.69
N ARG A 239 -30.89 0.19 -5.54
CA ARG A 239 -31.58 1.20 -4.71
C ARG A 239 -30.89 1.30 -3.35
N THR A 240 -30.43 2.48 -3.01
CA THR A 240 -29.96 2.83 -1.66
C THR A 240 -31.02 3.68 -0.98
N VAL A 241 -31.54 3.20 0.14
CA VAL A 241 -32.59 3.90 0.89
C VAL A 241 -32.06 5.22 1.43
N GLY A 242 -32.75 6.31 1.12
CA GLY A 242 -32.37 7.65 1.57
C GLY A 242 -32.33 7.72 3.10
N GLN A 243 -31.23 8.23 3.65
CA GLN A 243 -31.07 8.42 5.09
C GLN A 243 -31.33 9.87 5.50
N GLU A 244 -31.71 10.10 6.76
CA GLU A 244 -31.66 11.44 7.35
C GLU A 244 -30.24 11.99 7.21
N ARG A 245 -30.12 13.23 6.74
CA ARG A 245 -28.84 13.91 6.61
C ARG A 245 -28.65 14.82 7.81
N THR A 246 -27.43 15.15 8.16
CA THR A 246 -27.14 16.18 9.15
C THR A 246 -26.31 17.28 8.52
N THR A 247 -26.54 18.52 8.93
CA THR A 247 -25.71 19.68 8.57
C THR A 247 -25.43 20.48 9.83
N THR A 248 -24.31 21.21 9.86
CA THR A 248 -23.95 22.02 11.02
C THR A 248 -24.26 23.47 10.71
N VAL A 249 -25.20 24.06 11.46
CA VAL A 249 -25.50 25.49 11.39
C VAL A 249 -25.09 26.10 12.71
N ASN A 250 -24.15 27.05 12.69
CA ASN A 250 -23.63 27.71 13.89
C ASN A 250 -23.10 26.74 14.98
N GLY A 251 -22.43 25.65 14.56
CA GLY A 251 -21.87 24.65 15.49
C GLY A 251 -22.90 23.66 16.05
N GLN A 252 -24.17 23.73 15.65
CA GLN A 252 -25.21 22.75 16.03
C GLN A 252 -25.58 21.84 14.87
N THR A 253 -25.64 20.53 15.14
CA THR A 253 -26.06 19.51 14.19
C THR A 253 -27.58 19.58 13.97
N VAL A 254 -27.99 20.06 12.81
CA VAL A 254 -29.37 20.09 12.32
C VAL A 254 -29.63 18.86 11.46
N LYS A 255 -30.70 18.12 11.76
CA LYS A 255 -31.17 17.02 10.90
C LYS A 255 -31.98 17.55 9.73
N LEU A 256 -31.62 17.14 8.54
CA LEU A 256 -32.34 17.36 7.29
C LEU A 256 -33.06 16.05 6.91
N PRO A 257 -34.30 16.12 6.41
CA PRO A 257 -35.01 14.93 5.94
C PRO A 257 -34.25 14.26 4.79
N ALA A 258 -34.49 12.96 4.61
CA ALA A 258 -34.01 12.21 3.47
C ALA A 258 -34.53 12.83 2.17
N THR A 259 -33.67 12.92 1.15
CA THR A 259 -33.99 13.56 -0.15
C THR A 259 -34.65 12.63 -1.17
N GLY A 260 -35.12 11.45 -0.73
CA GLY A 260 -35.51 10.34 -1.60
C GLY A 260 -34.45 9.23 -1.63
N ASP A 261 -34.76 8.14 -2.32
CA ASP A 261 -33.82 7.04 -2.49
C ASP A 261 -32.84 7.34 -3.62
N ASP A 262 -31.62 6.82 -3.49
CA ASP A 262 -30.61 6.89 -4.53
C ASP A 262 -30.71 5.66 -5.43
N PHE A 263 -30.70 5.89 -6.74
CA PHE A 263 -30.79 4.85 -7.76
C PHE A 263 -29.54 4.82 -8.64
N ALA A 264 -29.05 3.61 -8.88
CA ALA A 264 -27.95 3.29 -9.79
C ALA A 264 -28.32 2.08 -10.66
N LEU A 265 -27.52 1.82 -11.70
CA LEU A 265 -27.65 0.59 -12.50
C LEU A 265 -26.70 -0.48 -11.96
N ARG A 266 -27.20 -1.71 -11.88
CA ARG A 266 -26.39 -2.90 -11.64
C ARG A 266 -26.40 -3.77 -12.88
N ILE A 267 -25.23 -4.10 -13.40
CA ILE A 267 -25.04 -5.14 -14.40
C ILE A 267 -24.63 -6.42 -13.69
N ARG A 268 -25.31 -7.51 -14.03
CA ARG A 268 -24.96 -8.89 -13.66
C ARG A 268 -24.53 -9.59 -14.95
N GLY A 269 -23.23 -9.58 -15.21
CA GLY A 269 -22.64 -10.26 -16.35
C GLY A 269 -22.47 -11.76 -16.11
N ASP A 270 -22.11 -12.46 -17.18
CA ASP A 270 -21.81 -13.89 -17.17
C ASP A 270 -20.34 -14.17 -17.50
N SER A 271 -19.79 -15.27 -16.98
CA SER A 271 -18.40 -15.66 -17.19
C SER A 271 -18.03 -15.99 -18.64
N THR A 272 -19.02 -16.25 -19.50
CA THR A 272 -18.87 -16.56 -20.93
C THR A 272 -19.10 -15.36 -21.83
N GLU A 273 -19.49 -14.21 -21.27
CA GLU A 273 -19.87 -13.00 -21.99
C GLU A 273 -18.91 -11.85 -21.65
N ALA A 274 -18.29 -11.27 -22.67
CA ALA A 274 -17.51 -10.03 -22.53
C ALA A 274 -18.33 -8.84 -23.05
N LEU A 275 -18.39 -7.77 -22.26
CA LEU A 275 -19.18 -6.57 -22.57
C LEU A 275 -18.25 -5.43 -23.01
N THR A 276 -18.56 -4.81 -24.13
CA THR A 276 -17.87 -3.59 -24.59
C THR A 276 -18.89 -2.50 -24.86
N PHE A 277 -18.69 -1.33 -24.25
CA PHE A 277 -19.60 -0.18 -24.36
C PHE A 277 -18.99 0.89 -25.27
N THR A 278 -19.79 1.36 -26.21
CA THR A 278 -19.43 2.44 -27.13
C THR A 278 -20.58 3.42 -27.25
N ALA A 279 -20.27 4.70 -27.42
CA ALA A 279 -21.27 5.73 -27.61
C ALA A 279 -21.22 6.28 -29.04
N PRO A 280 -22.35 6.71 -29.61
CA PRO A 280 -22.36 7.48 -30.84
C PRO A 280 -21.71 8.86 -30.61
N ALA A 281 -20.86 9.28 -31.55
CA ALA A 281 -20.22 10.61 -31.58
C ALA A 281 -19.58 11.05 -30.25
N PRO A 282 -18.61 10.28 -29.71
CA PRO A 282 -17.91 10.66 -28.48
C PRO A 282 -17.13 11.96 -28.69
N LYS A 283 -16.99 12.74 -27.62
CA LYS A 283 -16.29 14.03 -27.62
C LYS A 283 -15.13 14.02 -26.62
N PRO A 284 -14.20 14.98 -26.70
CA PRO A 284 -13.14 15.10 -25.72
C PRO A 284 -13.68 15.32 -24.29
N ALA A 285 -13.08 14.63 -23.32
CA ALA A 285 -13.25 14.86 -21.90
C ALA A 285 -11.89 15.07 -21.24
N VAL A 286 -11.90 15.73 -20.09
CA VAL A 286 -10.69 16.02 -19.33
C VAL A 286 -10.83 15.53 -17.91
N TYR A 287 -9.81 14.85 -17.43
CA TYR A 287 -9.66 14.37 -16.06
C TYR A 287 -8.61 15.22 -15.37
N ILE A 288 -8.94 15.74 -14.19
CA ILE A 288 -8.07 16.61 -13.41
C ILE A 288 -7.97 16.06 -11.99
N THR A 289 -6.76 15.90 -11.51
CA THR A 289 -6.52 15.62 -10.08
C THR A 289 -6.16 16.91 -9.36
N THR A 290 -6.68 17.10 -8.14
CA THR A 290 -6.47 18.33 -7.37
C THR A 290 -6.22 18.00 -5.90
N ALA A 291 -5.14 18.52 -5.33
CA ALA A 291 -4.91 18.57 -3.90
C ALA A 291 -5.68 19.76 -3.32
N ALA A 292 -6.59 19.49 -2.39
CA ALA A 292 -7.51 20.48 -1.84
C ALA A 292 -7.47 20.49 -0.30
N GLY A 293 -7.54 21.69 0.30
CA GLY A 293 -7.41 21.88 1.74
C GLY A 293 -6.36 22.93 2.09
N ASN A 294 -6.60 23.69 3.14
CA ASN A 294 -5.64 24.69 3.62
C ASN A 294 -4.49 23.96 4.34
N PRO A 295 -3.21 24.09 3.97
CA PRO A 295 -2.10 23.42 4.65
C PRO A 295 -1.75 24.00 6.04
N ASP A 296 -2.29 25.16 6.41
CA ASP A 296 -2.03 25.85 7.69
C ASP A 296 -3.30 26.62 8.18
N PRO A 297 -4.38 25.91 8.59
CA PRO A 297 -5.62 26.52 9.06
C PRO A 297 -5.50 27.36 10.32
N ASP A 298 -4.55 27.10 11.21
CA ASP A 298 -4.40 27.81 12.48
C ASP A 298 -3.25 28.84 12.50
N LYS A 299 -2.48 28.94 11.41
CA LYS A 299 -1.36 29.86 11.21
C LYS A 299 -0.21 29.65 12.19
N LYS A 300 -0.13 28.48 12.81
CA LYS A 300 0.97 28.13 13.71
C LYS A 300 1.81 27.04 13.03
N PRO A 301 3.07 27.33 12.70
CA PRO A 301 3.94 26.37 12.02
C PRO A 301 4.34 25.15 12.87
N GLU A 302 3.89 25.07 14.14
CA GLU A 302 4.20 23.99 15.08
C GLU A 302 3.06 22.96 15.22
N THR A 303 1.92 23.17 14.56
CA THR A 303 0.76 22.28 14.63
C THR A 303 0.50 21.65 13.28
N GLU A 304 0.46 20.31 13.22
CA GLU A 304 -0.05 19.57 12.06
C GLU A 304 -1.58 19.65 12.07
N ASP A 305 -2.14 20.62 11.36
CA ASP A 305 -3.52 21.07 11.56
C ASP A 305 -4.45 20.78 10.37
N ALA A 306 -3.94 20.36 9.21
CA ALA A 306 -4.76 20.10 8.04
C ALA A 306 -4.58 18.76 7.34
N LYS A 307 -5.71 18.19 6.92
CA LYS A 307 -5.78 17.02 6.04
C LYS A 307 -6.06 17.48 4.61
N ILE A 308 -5.05 17.44 3.75
CA ILE A 308 -5.20 17.62 2.30
C ILE A 308 -6.02 16.44 1.74
N GLU A 309 -7.00 16.75 0.90
CA GLU A 309 -7.80 15.77 0.16
C GLU A 309 -7.44 15.83 -1.31
N ASN A 310 -7.04 14.70 -1.87
CA ASN A 310 -6.84 14.57 -3.31
C ASN A 310 -8.17 14.20 -3.98
N THR A 311 -8.55 14.91 -5.03
CA THR A 311 -9.80 14.69 -5.79
C THR A 311 -9.50 14.36 -7.24
N LEU A 312 -10.38 13.59 -7.88
CA LEU A 312 -10.42 13.32 -9.31
C LEU A 312 -11.73 13.88 -9.89
N VAL A 313 -11.61 14.77 -10.87
CA VAL A 313 -12.74 15.45 -11.50
C VAL A 313 -12.73 15.18 -13.00
N LYS A 314 -13.86 14.75 -13.55
CA LYS A 314 -14.08 14.65 -15.00
C LYS A 314 -14.93 15.82 -15.49
N TYR A 315 -14.45 16.53 -16.50
CA TYR A 315 -15.21 17.52 -17.26
C TYR A 315 -15.59 16.97 -18.63
N GLY A 316 -16.86 17.18 -18.99
CA GLY A 316 -17.38 16.82 -20.31
C GLY A 316 -16.97 17.80 -21.42
N PRO A 317 -17.58 17.68 -22.60
CA PRO A 317 -17.27 18.50 -23.76
C PRO A 317 -18.05 19.81 -23.69
N GLY A 318 -17.36 20.91 -23.91
CA GLY A 318 -17.95 22.24 -23.93
C GLY A 318 -18.66 22.61 -25.23
N THR A 319 -19.18 23.83 -25.26
CA THR A 319 -19.36 24.58 -26.52
C THR A 319 -18.17 25.52 -26.70
N ALA A 320 -17.88 26.00 -27.91
CA ALA A 320 -16.77 26.92 -28.15
C ALA A 320 -16.87 28.13 -27.19
N GLY A 321 -15.91 28.30 -26.29
CA GLY A 321 -15.91 29.34 -25.25
C GLY A 321 -16.32 28.89 -23.83
N GLN A 322 -16.74 27.63 -23.61
CA GLN A 322 -17.22 27.13 -22.30
C GLN A 322 -16.75 25.70 -22.00
N PRO A 323 -16.56 25.33 -20.72
CA PRO A 323 -16.29 23.93 -20.36
C PRO A 323 -17.52 23.11 -20.64
N GLY A 324 -17.34 21.80 -20.82
CA GLY A 324 -18.46 20.90 -20.57
C GLY A 324 -18.78 20.83 -19.08
N THR A 325 -19.99 20.43 -18.76
CA THR A 325 -20.43 20.22 -17.38
C THR A 325 -19.49 19.28 -16.63
N LYS A 326 -19.22 19.56 -15.36
CA LYS A 326 -18.59 18.60 -14.44
C LYS A 326 -19.43 17.33 -14.42
N ILE A 327 -18.84 16.21 -14.85
CA ILE A 327 -19.52 14.90 -14.94
C ILE A 327 -19.51 14.22 -13.56
N PHE A 328 -18.33 14.12 -12.96
CA PHE A 328 -18.17 13.64 -11.59
C PHE A 328 -17.00 14.34 -10.90
N SER A 329 -16.97 14.22 -9.57
CA SER A 329 -15.89 14.69 -8.71
C SER A 329 -15.85 13.80 -7.47
N ASP A 330 -14.82 12.98 -7.37
CA ASP A 330 -14.65 12.02 -6.28
C ASP A 330 -13.36 12.30 -5.53
N THR A 331 -13.38 12.11 -4.21
CA THR A 331 -12.14 12.08 -3.42
C THR A 331 -11.42 10.76 -3.72
N LEU A 332 -10.13 10.84 -4.03
CA LEU A 332 -9.27 9.67 -4.16
C LEU A 332 -9.18 8.94 -2.81
N GLU A 333 -8.66 7.70 -2.82
CA GLU A 333 -8.50 6.96 -1.57
C GLU A 333 -7.74 7.80 -0.53
N GLY A 334 -8.21 7.82 0.72
CA GLY A 334 -7.70 8.73 1.75
C GLY A 334 -6.26 8.48 2.21
N THR A 335 -5.58 7.50 1.60
CA THR A 335 -4.16 7.16 1.74
C THR A 335 -3.31 7.68 0.58
N VAL A 336 -3.93 8.29 -0.43
CA VAL A 336 -3.21 9.00 -1.51
C VAL A 336 -2.71 10.33 -0.97
N ALA A 337 -1.40 10.43 -0.76
CA ALA A 337 -0.73 11.62 -0.26
C ALA A 337 -0.52 12.64 -1.40
N ASN A 338 0.08 12.21 -2.51
CA ASN A 338 0.37 13.06 -3.67
C ASN A 338 0.03 12.34 -4.97
N VAL A 339 -0.47 13.09 -5.97
CA VAL A 339 -0.66 12.57 -7.33
C VAL A 339 0.36 13.21 -8.26
N HIS A 340 1.14 12.39 -8.96
CA HIS A 340 2.21 12.85 -9.86
C HIS A 340 1.77 12.90 -11.32
N LYS A 341 1.03 11.89 -11.78
CA LYS A 341 0.65 11.79 -13.19
C LYS A 341 -0.71 11.13 -13.37
N THR A 342 -1.45 11.59 -14.37
CA THR A 342 -2.65 10.92 -14.88
C THR A 342 -2.53 10.70 -16.39
N MET A 343 -3.04 9.58 -16.89
CA MET A 343 -3.02 9.26 -18.32
C MET A 343 -4.20 8.36 -18.69
N THR A 344 -4.79 8.58 -19.86
CA THR A 344 -5.86 7.74 -20.39
C THR A 344 -5.28 6.55 -21.14
N GLY A 345 -5.75 5.34 -20.85
CA GLY A 345 -5.39 4.12 -21.56
C GLY A 345 -6.13 3.96 -22.90
N PRO A 346 -5.65 3.07 -23.79
CA PRO A 346 -6.29 2.79 -25.08
C PRO A 346 -7.69 2.17 -24.95
N ASP A 347 -8.01 1.59 -23.80
CA ASP A 347 -9.33 1.05 -23.45
C ASP A 347 -10.31 2.11 -22.91
N GLY A 348 -9.87 3.37 -22.76
CA GLY A 348 -10.64 4.46 -22.16
C GLY A 348 -10.54 4.53 -20.63
N SER A 349 -9.79 3.64 -19.99
CA SER A 349 -9.50 3.72 -18.56
C SER A 349 -8.63 4.94 -18.24
N LEU A 350 -8.68 5.38 -16.99
CA LEU A 350 -7.79 6.40 -16.45
C LEU A 350 -6.78 5.76 -15.50
N TYR A 351 -5.49 6.02 -15.71
CA TYR A 351 -4.42 5.63 -14.81
C TYR A 351 -3.96 6.84 -14.01
N VAL A 352 -3.74 6.63 -12.71
CA VAL A 352 -3.26 7.62 -11.75
C VAL A 352 -2.01 7.06 -11.07
N LEU A 353 -0.91 7.80 -11.13
CA LEU A 353 0.33 7.54 -10.40
C LEU A 353 0.38 8.46 -9.19
N ALA A 354 0.53 7.86 -8.02
CA ALA A 354 0.48 8.56 -6.75
C ALA A 354 1.50 8.01 -5.75
N ASP A 355 1.74 8.77 -4.71
CA ASP A 355 2.39 8.32 -3.48
C ASP A 355 1.32 7.99 -2.42
N VAL A 356 1.57 6.95 -1.64
CA VAL A 356 0.69 6.52 -0.54
C VAL A 356 1.47 6.38 0.76
N ASP A 357 0.89 6.89 1.86
CA ASP A 357 1.43 6.88 3.23
C ASP A 357 0.70 5.87 4.14
N GLY A 358 -0.20 5.07 3.55
CA GLY A 358 -0.96 4.05 4.21
C GLY A 358 -1.55 3.07 3.20
N ALA A 359 -2.30 2.07 3.69
CA ALA A 359 -2.79 1.00 2.84
C ALA A 359 -3.72 1.49 1.71
N ALA A 360 -3.39 1.21 0.45
CA ALA A 360 -4.21 1.52 -0.73
C ALA A 360 -4.98 0.27 -1.17
N SER A 361 -6.31 0.35 -1.26
CA SER A 361 -7.19 -0.79 -1.59
C SER A 361 -6.90 -2.09 -0.80
N SER A 362 -6.54 -1.99 0.49
CA SER A 362 -6.11 -3.11 1.36
C SER A 362 -4.70 -3.68 1.13
N GLN A 363 -3.90 -3.10 0.23
CA GLN A 363 -2.47 -3.40 0.12
C GLN A 363 -1.71 -2.52 1.13
N THR A 364 -1.01 -3.14 2.09
CA THR A 364 -0.19 -2.42 3.05
C THR A 364 1.04 -1.82 2.38
N ILE A 365 1.55 -0.70 2.91
CA ILE A 365 2.84 -0.16 2.49
C ILE A 365 3.98 -0.93 3.17
N LYS A 366 5.16 -0.96 2.54
CA LYS A 366 6.35 -1.65 3.10
C LYS A 366 7.25 -0.75 3.95
N GLY A 367 7.29 0.55 3.64
CA GLY A 367 8.08 1.56 4.32
C GLY A 367 7.23 2.73 4.80
N GLU A 368 7.79 3.93 4.81
CA GLU A 368 7.10 5.18 5.17
C GLU A 368 6.19 5.69 4.04
N GLN A 369 6.60 5.45 2.78
CA GLN A 369 5.87 5.86 1.59
C GLN A 369 6.12 4.89 0.44
N ASP A 370 5.04 4.46 -0.22
CA ASP A 370 5.10 3.62 -1.42
C ASP A 370 4.49 4.34 -2.63
N VAL A 371 4.84 3.88 -3.83
CA VAL A 371 4.21 4.31 -5.08
C VAL A 371 2.92 3.53 -5.29
N ALA A 372 1.87 4.16 -5.81
CA ALA A 372 0.63 3.50 -6.19
C ALA A 372 0.30 3.77 -7.67
N LEU A 373 0.06 2.68 -8.41
CA LEU A 373 -0.61 2.71 -9.70
C LEU A 373 -2.08 2.37 -9.52
N LEU A 374 -2.95 3.36 -9.72
CA LEU A 374 -4.39 3.21 -9.65
C LEU A 374 -4.96 3.19 -11.07
N LYS A 375 -5.81 2.21 -11.39
CA LYS A 375 -6.56 2.17 -12.65
C LYS A 375 -8.04 2.39 -12.35
N TYR A 376 -8.63 3.41 -12.94
CA TYR A 376 -10.05 3.72 -12.92
C TYR A 376 -10.66 3.41 -14.28
N ASP A 377 -11.93 3.04 -14.31
CA ASP A 377 -12.68 3.06 -15.56
C ASP A 377 -13.02 4.51 -15.98
N SER A 378 -13.54 4.70 -17.20
CA SER A 378 -13.85 6.03 -17.72
C SER A 378 -14.98 6.76 -16.97
N ALA A 379 -15.71 6.04 -16.11
CA ALA A 379 -16.80 6.53 -15.27
C ALA A 379 -16.34 6.89 -13.84
N GLY A 380 -15.04 6.75 -13.54
CA GLY A 380 -14.45 7.14 -12.26
C GLY A 380 -14.40 6.03 -11.21
N LYS A 381 -14.72 4.78 -11.56
CA LYS A 381 -14.67 3.66 -10.60
C LYS A 381 -13.27 3.03 -10.58
N LEU A 382 -12.70 2.89 -9.39
CA LEU A 382 -11.43 2.19 -9.20
C LEU A 382 -11.57 0.70 -9.58
N LEU A 383 -10.77 0.26 -10.55
CA LEU A 383 -10.67 -1.12 -11.01
C LEU A 383 -9.60 -1.89 -10.24
N TYR A 384 -8.44 -1.28 -10.00
CA TYR A 384 -7.41 -1.84 -9.15
C TYR A 384 -6.43 -0.78 -8.63
N ALA A 385 -5.72 -1.13 -7.56
CA ALA A 385 -4.49 -0.49 -7.10
C ALA A 385 -3.32 -1.48 -7.16
N ARG A 386 -2.12 -0.98 -7.45
CA ARG A 386 -0.84 -1.70 -7.30
C ARG A 386 0.10 -0.82 -6.51
N THR A 387 0.51 -1.27 -5.32
CA THR A 387 1.58 -0.61 -4.58
C THR A 387 2.94 -1.12 -5.03
N LEU A 388 3.88 -0.21 -5.13
CA LEU A 388 5.27 -0.41 -5.48
C LEU A 388 6.10 0.20 -4.36
N GLY A 389 6.44 -0.65 -3.40
CA GLY A 389 7.08 -0.24 -2.15
C GLY A 389 8.52 -0.70 -1.99
N ALA A 390 9.23 0.05 -1.16
CA ALA A 390 10.59 -0.22 -0.71
C ALA A 390 10.64 -0.33 0.81
N ALA A 391 11.78 -0.76 1.35
CA ALA A 391 11.96 -0.85 2.80
C ALA A 391 11.87 0.52 3.51
N ASP A 392 12.25 1.60 2.83
CA ASP A 392 12.22 2.97 3.36
C ASP A 392 11.20 3.84 2.62
N THR A 393 11.56 4.37 1.44
CA THR A 393 10.67 5.23 0.63
C THR A 393 10.74 4.92 -0.85
N ALA A 394 9.60 4.99 -1.54
CA ALA A 394 9.51 4.97 -2.99
C ALA A 394 8.61 6.12 -3.48
N THR A 395 9.06 6.81 -4.53
CA THR A 395 8.33 7.93 -5.15
C THR A 395 8.29 7.74 -6.66
N GLY A 396 7.09 7.85 -7.25
CA GLY A 396 6.87 7.68 -8.68
C GLY A 396 6.74 9.03 -9.36
N TYR A 397 7.66 9.39 -10.26
CA TYR A 397 7.66 10.72 -10.89
C TYR A 397 6.88 10.76 -12.20
N ASN A 398 6.86 9.66 -12.97
CA ASN A 398 6.24 9.67 -14.30
C ASN A 398 5.73 8.28 -14.70
N MET A 399 4.77 8.27 -15.64
CA MET A 399 4.30 7.04 -16.27
C MET A 399 4.09 7.21 -17.77
N ALA A 400 4.23 6.12 -18.51
CA ALA A 400 3.84 5.99 -19.90
C ALA A 400 2.93 4.79 -20.09
N ILE A 401 2.02 4.86 -21.05
CA ILE A 401 1.15 3.76 -21.45
C ILE A 401 1.41 3.46 -22.94
N SER A 402 1.65 2.20 -23.27
CA SER A 402 1.84 1.75 -24.64
C SER A 402 0.49 1.55 -25.34
N ALA A 403 0.50 1.42 -26.67
CA ALA A 403 -0.71 1.21 -27.46
C ALA A 403 -1.43 -0.12 -27.15
N ASP A 404 -0.71 -1.13 -26.65
CA ASP A 404 -1.27 -2.41 -26.17
C ASP A 404 -1.65 -2.40 -24.68
N GLY A 405 -1.48 -1.26 -23.99
CA GLY A 405 -1.94 -1.04 -22.62
C GLY A 405 -0.93 -1.40 -21.53
N GLN A 406 0.33 -1.72 -21.87
CA GLN A 406 1.40 -1.84 -20.88
C GLN A 406 1.69 -0.49 -20.24
N VAL A 407 2.11 -0.51 -18.98
CA VAL A 407 2.38 0.71 -18.20
C VAL A 407 3.81 0.67 -17.69
N ALA A 408 4.61 1.68 -18.04
CA ALA A 408 5.93 1.88 -17.46
C ALA A 408 5.88 3.01 -16.43
N ILE A 409 6.47 2.81 -15.26
CA ILE A 409 6.59 3.80 -14.19
C ILE A 409 8.07 4.08 -13.96
N ALA A 410 8.43 5.36 -13.90
CA ALA A 410 9.76 5.83 -13.52
C ALA A 410 9.70 6.58 -12.19
N GLY A 411 10.70 6.36 -11.34
CA GLY A 411 10.75 6.99 -10.03
C GLY A 411 12.11 6.88 -9.34
N SER A 412 12.12 7.13 -8.03
CA SER A 412 13.28 6.91 -7.15
C SER A 412 12.91 6.10 -5.92
N VAL A 413 13.90 5.40 -5.38
CA VAL A 413 13.76 4.55 -4.20
C VAL A 413 14.93 4.76 -3.24
N SER A 414 14.66 4.77 -1.93
CA SER A 414 15.67 4.56 -0.88
C SER A 414 15.38 3.26 -0.12
N GLY A 415 16.41 2.62 0.43
CA GLY A 415 16.27 1.29 1.02
C GLY A 415 16.07 0.17 0.00
N GLN A 416 15.79 -1.05 0.47
CA GLN A 416 15.72 -2.24 -0.39
C GLN A 416 14.42 -2.30 -1.22
N LEU A 417 14.54 -2.62 -2.52
CA LEU A 417 13.41 -2.83 -3.45
C LEU A 417 13.31 -4.32 -3.83
N SER A 418 12.53 -5.10 -3.08
CA SER A 418 12.34 -6.54 -3.36
C SER A 418 11.80 -6.80 -4.78
N GLY A 419 12.28 -7.87 -5.42
CA GLY A 419 11.83 -8.28 -6.75
C GLY A 419 12.42 -7.50 -7.92
N ALA A 420 13.16 -6.42 -7.63
CA ALA A 420 13.92 -5.73 -8.66
C ALA A 420 15.04 -6.64 -9.20
N THR A 421 15.17 -6.68 -10.52
CA THR A 421 16.39 -7.16 -11.16
C THR A 421 17.45 -6.10 -10.89
N ASN A 422 18.30 -6.33 -9.88
CA ASN A 422 19.41 -5.42 -9.60
C ASN A 422 20.33 -5.38 -10.84
N GLY A 423 20.36 -4.24 -11.52
CA GLY A 423 21.45 -3.95 -12.46
C GLY A 423 22.77 -3.80 -11.68
N PRO A 424 23.89 -3.53 -12.37
CA PRO A 424 25.02 -2.94 -11.66
C PRO A 424 24.50 -1.66 -10.99
N ILE A 425 24.63 -1.59 -9.66
CA ILE A 425 24.32 -0.43 -8.82
C ILE A 425 25.65 -0.06 -8.16
N ASN A 426 26.03 1.21 -8.24
CA ASN A 426 27.27 1.70 -7.64
C ASN A 426 27.09 2.15 -6.17
N SER A 427 25.84 2.29 -5.71
CA SER A 427 25.41 2.62 -4.35
C SER A 427 25.13 1.37 -3.49
N ASP A 428 25.02 1.56 -2.17
CA ASP A 428 24.55 0.50 -1.27
C ASP A 428 23.05 0.28 -1.44
N SER A 429 22.65 -0.92 -1.86
CA SER A 429 21.25 -1.30 -2.06
C SER A 429 20.35 -1.18 -0.81
N ALA A 430 20.93 -1.06 0.38
CA ALA A 430 20.23 -0.80 1.64
C ALA A 430 20.52 0.60 2.23
N GLY A 431 21.13 1.50 1.45
CA GLY A 431 21.49 2.85 1.87
C GLY A 431 20.34 3.85 1.78
N THR A 432 20.56 5.03 2.37
CA THR A 432 19.64 6.18 2.38
C THR A 432 19.75 7.07 1.14
N VAL A 433 20.64 6.72 0.21
CA VAL A 433 20.81 7.43 -1.07
C VAL A 433 19.72 6.95 -2.01
N THR A 434 19.04 7.88 -2.68
CA THR A 434 18.00 7.55 -3.63
C THR A 434 18.60 7.02 -4.93
N ASP A 435 18.11 5.89 -5.40
CA ASP A 435 18.41 5.33 -6.71
C ASP A 435 17.19 5.40 -7.62
N SER A 436 17.44 5.52 -8.90
CA SER A 436 16.44 5.45 -9.95
C SER A 436 15.82 4.04 -10.02
N PHE A 437 14.51 3.97 -10.29
CA PHE A 437 13.88 2.71 -10.69
C PHE A 437 12.98 2.89 -11.91
N VAL A 438 12.78 1.80 -12.63
CA VAL A 438 11.72 1.66 -13.63
C VAL A 438 10.99 0.33 -13.44
N THR A 439 9.67 0.36 -13.50
CA THR A 439 8.81 -0.83 -13.39
C THR A 439 7.88 -0.90 -14.60
N LEU A 440 7.73 -2.10 -15.16
CA LEU A 440 6.81 -2.37 -16.26
C LEU A 440 5.66 -3.27 -15.80
N TYR A 441 4.42 -2.84 -16.05
CA TYR A 441 3.20 -3.61 -15.87
C TYR A 441 2.60 -4.00 -17.22
N ASP A 442 1.97 -5.16 -17.29
CA ASP A 442 1.15 -5.54 -18.43
C ASP A 442 -0.22 -4.83 -18.43
N ALA A 443 -1.02 -5.05 -19.48
CA ALA A 443 -2.34 -4.43 -19.63
C ALA A 443 -3.36 -4.81 -18.54
N LYS A 444 -3.12 -5.91 -17.80
CA LYS A 444 -3.94 -6.36 -16.67
C LYS A 444 -3.45 -5.77 -15.34
N GLY A 445 -2.37 -4.99 -15.39
CA GLY A 445 -1.72 -4.42 -14.22
C GLY A 445 -0.87 -5.41 -13.45
N ASP A 446 -0.40 -6.51 -14.05
CA ASP A 446 0.58 -7.39 -13.42
C ASP A 446 1.99 -6.86 -13.64
N GLU A 447 2.80 -6.80 -12.58
CA GLU A 447 4.21 -6.45 -12.69
C GLU A 447 4.94 -7.51 -13.54
N THR A 448 5.60 -7.06 -14.61
CA THR A 448 6.40 -7.91 -15.50
C THR A 448 7.86 -7.91 -15.09
N TRP A 449 8.40 -6.73 -14.77
CA TRP A 449 9.73 -6.56 -14.21
C TRP A 449 9.88 -5.19 -13.54
N THR A 450 10.81 -5.13 -12.60
CA THR A 450 11.32 -3.89 -12.02
C THR A 450 12.84 -3.88 -12.14
N VAL A 451 13.43 -2.74 -12.46
CA VAL A 451 14.89 -2.52 -12.45
C VAL A 451 15.18 -1.33 -11.54
N ARG A 452 16.12 -1.53 -10.62
CA ARG A 452 16.78 -0.45 -9.88
C ARG A 452 18.13 -0.15 -10.52
N ARG A 453 18.49 1.13 -10.59
CA ARG A 453 19.77 1.63 -11.08
C ARG A 453 20.19 2.83 -10.25
N GLY A 454 21.45 2.84 -9.84
CA GLY A 454 22.02 3.92 -9.05
C GLY A 454 23.48 4.17 -9.37
N GLY A 455 23.87 5.44 -9.40
CA GLY A 455 25.24 5.91 -9.34
C GLY A 455 25.83 5.74 -7.93
N MET A 456 26.92 6.43 -7.63
CA MET A 456 27.48 6.45 -6.26
C MET A 456 26.75 7.43 -5.34
N LEU A 457 26.02 8.39 -5.93
CA LEU A 457 25.26 9.46 -5.28
C LEU A 457 23.81 9.43 -5.77
N GLU A 458 23.00 10.40 -5.36
CA GLU A 458 21.57 10.43 -5.63
C GLU A 458 21.23 10.48 -7.13
N ASP A 459 20.25 9.67 -7.51
CA ASP A 459 19.66 9.69 -8.85
C ASP A 459 18.17 9.35 -8.86
N GLU A 460 17.50 9.85 -9.89
CA GLU A 460 16.04 9.82 -10.02
C GLU A 460 15.66 9.61 -11.49
N ALA A 461 14.73 8.69 -11.77
CA ALA A 461 14.11 8.57 -13.08
C ALA A 461 12.84 9.45 -13.15
N THR A 462 12.91 10.56 -13.88
CA THR A 462 11.87 11.61 -13.88
C THR A 462 10.98 11.58 -15.13
N ALA A 463 11.32 10.79 -16.16
CA ALA A 463 10.54 10.65 -17.37
C ALA A 463 10.64 9.25 -17.96
N VAL A 464 9.57 8.82 -18.63
CA VAL A 464 9.52 7.52 -19.33
C VAL A 464 8.65 7.60 -20.57
N ALA A 465 9.01 6.86 -21.63
CA ALA A 465 8.23 6.72 -22.86
C ALA A 465 8.46 5.37 -23.53
N PHE A 466 7.47 4.88 -24.28
CA PHE A 466 7.60 3.67 -25.09
C PHE A 466 8.01 4.00 -26.54
N GLY A 467 8.94 3.20 -27.08
CA GLY A 467 9.11 3.04 -28.51
C GLY A 467 8.08 2.09 -29.11
N GLN A 468 7.82 2.21 -30.42
CA GLN A 468 6.92 1.29 -31.14
C GLN A 468 7.47 -0.15 -31.21
N ASP A 469 8.76 -0.32 -30.98
CA ASP A 469 9.48 -1.60 -30.90
C ASP A 469 9.48 -2.22 -29.48
N GLY A 470 8.75 -1.62 -28.54
CA GLY A 470 8.65 -2.09 -27.16
C GLY A 470 9.83 -1.69 -26.27
N VAL A 471 10.80 -0.90 -26.78
CA VAL A 471 11.87 -0.34 -25.94
C VAL A 471 11.28 0.71 -25.00
N VAL A 472 11.64 0.64 -23.72
CA VAL A 472 11.27 1.63 -22.71
C VAL A 472 12.41 2.62 -22.55
N TYR A 473 12.17 3.88 -22.92
CA TYR A 473 13.12 4.98 -22.77
C TYR A 473 12.88 5.69 -21.45
N VAL A 474 13.91 5.78 -20.63
CA VAL A 474 13.87 6.39 -19.30
C VAL A 474 14.86 7.55 -19.27
N GLY A 475 14.37 8.72 -18.89
CA GLY A 475 15.17 9.89 -18.62
C GLY A 475 15.11 10.26 -17.16
N GLY A 476 16.18 10.86 -16.68
CA GLY A 476 16.28 11.19 -15.28
C GLY A 476 17.45 12.12 -15.02
N ARG A 477 17.80 12.23 -13.74
CA ARG A 477 18.93 13.02 -13.28
C ARG A 477 19.78 12.24 -12.28
N THR A 478 21.08 12.52 -12.26
CA THR A 478 22.05 11.85 -11.37
C THR A 478 23.12 12.82 -10.90
N LYS A 479 23.61 12.68 -9.67
CA LYS A 479 24.77 13.42 -9.15
C LYS A 479 26.12 12.74 -9.41
N SER A 480 26.12 11.58 -10.08
CA SER A 480 27.32 10.78 -10.33
C SER A 480 27.18 9.87 -11.55
N ASP A 481 28.27 9.21 -11.94
CA ASP A 481 28.27 8.31 -13.09
C ASP A 481 27.31 7.12 -12.93
N MET A 482 26.35 7.01 -13.85
CA MET A 482 25.48 5.85 -13.99
C MET A 482 26.23 4.64 -14.59
N PRO A 483 26.00 3.42 -14.07
CA PRO A 483 26.64 2.19 -14.57
C PRO A 483 26.47 1.96 -16.08
N GLY A 484 27.57 1.75 -16.80
CA GLY A 484 27.52 1.49 -18.24
C GLY A 484 27.14 2.72 -19.09
N SER A 485 27.21 3.92 -18.53
CA SER A 485 27.10 5.15 -19.32
C SER A 485 28.26 5.28 -20.31
N ALA A 486 27.97 5.76 -21.52
CA ALA A 486 28.96 6.07 -22.54
C ALA A 486 29.69 7.41 -22.29
N THR A 487 29.15 8.27 -21.43
CA THR A 487 29.69 9.59 -21.08
C THR A 487 29.75 9.75 -19.55
N GLY A 488 30.62 10.63 -19.05
CA GLY A 488 30.69 10.95 -17.63
C GLY A 488 29.70 12.04 -17.22
N ALA A 489 29.25 12.01 -15.96
CA ALA A 489 28.55 13.09 -15.28
C ALA A 489 29.51 14.27 -15.03
N THR A 490 28.98 15.48 -15.03
CA THR A 490 29.72 16.71 -14.76
C THR A 490 29.91 16.88 -13.24
N ALA A 491 31.00 17.51 -12.81
CA ALA A 491 31.22 17.74 -11.38
C ALA A 491 30.35 18.90 -10.85
N GLY A 492 29.52 18.68 -9.82
CA GLY A 492 28.97 19.74 -8.97
C GLY A 492 27.44 19.88 -8.88
N GLY A 493 26.65 19.04 -9.54
CA GLY A 493 25.18 19.10 -9.53
C GLY A 493 24.52 17.83 -10.05
N TYR A 494 23.21 17.90 -10.30
CA TYR A 494 22.48 16.87 -11.05
C TYR A 494 22.73 17.02 -12.56
N ASP A 495 23.16 15.96 -13.24
CA ASP A 495 23.20 15.87 -14.72
C ASP A 495 22.01 15.06 -15.24
N SER A 496 21.53 15.38 -16.44
CA SER A 496 20.49 14.58 -17.09
C SER A 496 21.07 13.28 -17.68
N TYR A 497 20.25 12.22 -17.70
CA TYR A 497 20.59 10.97 -18.39
C TYR A 497 19.44 10.45 -19.24
N LEU A 498 19.77 9.59 -20.22
CA LEU A 498 18.84 8.79 -21.01
C LEU A 498 19.30 7.33 -21.05
N THR A 499 18.39 6.40 -20.77
CA THR A 499 18.61 4.95 -20.83
C THR A 499 17.49 4.28 -21.62
N GLY A 500 17.82 3.33 -22.50
CA GLY A 500 16.83 2.47 -23.17
C GLY A 500 16.82 1.06 -22.58
N PHE A 501 15.64 0.51 -22.28
CA PHE A 501 15.47 -0.84 -21.74
C PHE A 501 14.68 -1.75 -22.69
N ALA A 502 15.08 -3.01 -22.78
CA ALA A 502 14.29 -4.09 -23.38
C ALA A 502 14.54 -5.40 -22.62
N THR A 503 13.67 -6.39 -22.80
CA THR A 503 13.89 -7.72 -22.24
C THR A 503 14.78 -8.57 -23.14
N ASP A 504 15.64 -9.39 -22.54
CA ASP A 504 16.33 -10.46 -23.25
C ASP A 504 15.37 -11.60 -23.64
N ILE A 505 15.90 -12.65 -24.27
CA ILE A 505 15.12 -13.83 -24.67
C ILE A 505 14.40 -14.52 -23.48
N ALA A 506 14.97 -14.40 -22.27
CA ALA A 506 14.41 -14.98 -21.06
C ALA A 506 13.29 -14.12 -20.44
N GLY A 507 13.09 -12.89 -20.93
CA GLY A 507 12.18 -11.91 -20.33
C GLY A 507 12.85 -11.05 -19.25
N THR A 508 14.17 -11.16 -19.09
CA THR A 508 14.92 -10.39 -18.09
C THR A 508 15.20 -8.99 -18.64
N PRO A 509 14.88 -7.91 -17.91
CA PRO A 509 15.14 -6.56 -18.39
C PRO A 509 16.64 -6.28 -18.51
N LYS A 510 17.02 -5.56 -19.57
CA LYS A 510 18.40 -5.17 -19.86
C LYS A 510 18.44 -3.73 -20.37
N ALA A 511 19.38 -2.93 -19.83
CA ALA A 511 19.72 -1.64 -20.42
C ALA A 511 20.49 -1.86 -21.73
N LEU A 512 20.00 -1.26 -22.81
CA LEU A 512 20.61 -1.30 -24.14
C LEU A 512 21.72 -0.25 -24.28
N PHE A 513 21.53 0.92 -23.67
CA PHE A 513 22.49 2.02 -23.60
C PHE A 513 22.17 2.92 -22.40
N THR A 514 23.15 3.70 -21.94
CA THR A 514 22.98 4.82 -21.02
C THR A 514 23.89 5.97 -21.50
N THR A 515 23.41 7.20 -21.47
CA THR A 515 24.21 8.41 -21.74
C THR A 515 23.82 9.54 -20.79
N HIS A 516 24.79 10.34 -20.38
CA HIS A 516 24.58 11.64 -19.74
C HIS A 516 24.59 12.76 -20.78
N PHE A 517 23.88 13.85 -20.49
CA PHE A 517 23.89 15.11 -21.22
C PHE A 517 23.45 16.22 -20.26
N GLY A 518 23.77 17.47 -20.57
CA GLY A 518 23.45 18.52 -19.62
C GLY A 518 24.31 19.78 -19.71
N SER A 519 24.15 20.59 -18.69
CA SER A 519 24.99 21.71 -18.31
C SER A 519 25.92 21.32 -17.15
N ALA A 520 26.67 22.28 -16.59
CA ALA A 520 27.41 22.08 -15.35
C ALA A 520 26.59 22.41 -14.09
N GLU A 521 25.37 22.91 -14.26
CA GLU A 521 24.43 23.26 -13.20
C GLU A 521 23.45 22.10 -12.94
N ASN A 522 22.48 22.30 -12.04
CA ASN A 522 21.44 21.29 -11.84
C ASN A 522 20.51 21.18 -13.06
N ASP A 523 20.49 19.99 -13.64
CA ASP A 523 19.65 19.61 -14.75
C ASP A 523 18.53 18.66 -14.33
N THR A 524 17.44 18.64 -15.10
CA THR A 524 16.38 17.66 -14.95
C THR A 524 15.70 17.37 -16.28
N VAL A 525 15.35 16.11 -16.50
CA VAL A 525 14.50 15.70 -17.62
C VAL A 525 13.03 15.87 -17.22
N ALA A 526 12.28 16.64 -18.00
CA ALA A 526 10.86 16.92 -17.76
C ALA A 526 9.92 16.03 -18.58
N GLY A 527 10.37 15.51 -19.73
CA GLY A 527 9.55 14.65 -20.57
C GLY A 527 10.32 14.01 -21.72
N ILE A 528 9.80 12.88 -22.20
CA ILE A 528 10.32 12.14 -23.35
C ILE A 528 9.15 11.83 -24.29
N VAL A 529 9.39 11.97 -25.58
CA VAL A 529 8.50 11.46 -26.64
C VAL A 529 9.31 10.68 -27.66
N VAL A 530 8.67 9.71 -28.31
CA VAL A 530 9.31 8.85 -29.30
C VAL A 530 8.52 8.90 -30.60
N ASN A 531 9.22 9.10 -31.72
CA ASN A 531 8.67 9.09 -33.06
C ASN A 531 9.54 8.21 -33.98
N GLY A 532 9.11 6.96 -34.21
CA GLY A 532 9.96 5.98 -34.89
C GLY A 532 11.24 5.73 -34.11
N SER A 533 12.40 5.92 -34.75
CA SER A 533 13.71 5.81 -34.11
C SER A 533 14.17 7.09 -33.39
N GLN A 534 13.44 8.20 -33.55
CA GLN A 534 13.79 9.46 -32.93
C GLN A 534 13.22 9.54 -31.51
N VAL A 535 14.07 9.77 -30.53
CA VAL A 535 13.71 10.05 -29.14
C VAL A 535 13.96 11.54 -28.88
N VAL A 536 12.94 12.29 -28.48
CA VAL A 536 13.07 13.71 -28.12
C VAL A 536 12.86 13.88 -26.63
N VAL A 537 13.79 14.57 -26.00
CA VAL A 537 13.84 14.84 -24.56
C VAL A 537 13.69 16.34 -24.34
N ALA A 538 12.79 16.73 -23.44
CA ALA A 538 12.73 18.08 -22.90
C ALA A 538 13.40 18.09 -21.53
N SER A 539 14.38 18.97 -21.35
CA SER A 539 15.11 19.14 -20.09
C SER A 539 15.13 20.61 -19.68
N LYS A 540 15.18 20.83 -18.35
CA LYS A 540 15.67 22.09 -17.80
C LYS A 540 17.14 21.89 -17.50
N GLU A 541 17.99 22.66 -18.15
CA GLU A 541 19.44 22.57 -18.02
C GLU A 541 19.99 23.85 -17.42
N GLY A 542 20.37 23.78 -16.15
CA GLY A 542 20.48 24.94 -15.28
C GLY A 542 19.18 25.76 -15.31
N SER A 543 19.18 26.87 -16.06
CA SER A 543 17.99 27.73 -16.21
C SER A 543 17.30 27.63 -17.58
N GLU A 544 17.93 26.99 -18.56
CA GLU A 544 17.47 26.95 -19.95
C GLU A 544 16.45 25.84 -20.18
N ALA A 545 15.41 26.11 -20.96
CA ALA A 545 14.51 25.09 -21.47
C ALA A 545 15.07 24.51 -22.77
N MET A 546 15.50 23.26 -22.71
CA MET A 546 16.20 22.59 -23.81
C MET A 546 15.39 21.44 -24.39
N LEU A 547 15.42 21.31 -25.72
CA LEU A 547 14.94 20.14 -26.45
C LEU A 547 16.13 19.44 -27.10
N ARG A 548 16.24 18.13 -26.95
CA ARG A 548 17.29 17.32 -27.57
C ARG A 548 16.68 16.11 -28.25
N SER A 549 17.14 15.82 -29.46
CA SER A 549 16.79 14.58 -30.14
C SER A 549 17.96 13.60 -30.12
N PHE A 550 17.62 12.33 -30.13
CA PHE A 550 18.53 11.21 -30.30
C PHE A 550 17.94 10.27 -31.35
N ASN A 551 18.79 9.59 -32.11
CA ASN A 551 18.37 8.52 -33.01
C ASN A 551 18.81 7.18 -32.43
N VAL A 552 17.86 6.25 -32.30
CA VAL A 552 18.07 4.93 -31.70
C VAL A 552 17.79 3.86 -32.75
N ALA A 553 18.86 3.23 -33.25
CA ALA A 553 18.74 2.09 -34.15
C ALA A 553 18.73 0.78 -33.35
N THR A 554 17.64 0.03 -33.40
CA THR A 554 17.46 -1.22 -32.65
C THR A 554 17.72 -2.46 -33.51
N THR A 555 18.28 -3.50 -32.88
CA THR A 555 18.52 -4.81 -33.50
C THR A 555 17.56 -5.82 -32.89
N VAL A 556 16.51 -6.16 -33.63
CA VAL A 556 15.51 -7.16 -33.25
C VAL A 556 15.90 -8.51 -33.82
N VAL A 557 15.85 -9.57 -33.00
CA VAL A 557 16.13 -10.95 -33.42
C VAL A 557 15.01 -11.88 -33.01
N THR A 558 14.88 -13.00 -33.72
CA THR A 558 14.02 -14.13 -33.33
C THR A 558 14.88 -15.35 -33.07
N GLU A 559 14.87 -15.85 -31.84
CA GLU A 559 15.69 -16.98 -31.40
C GLU A 559 14.81 -18.01 -30.67
N ASN A 560 15.14 -19.31 -30.76
CA ASN A 560 14.37 -20.35 -30.07
C ASN A 560 14.72 -20.40 -28.58
N ARG A 561 13.71 -20.34 -27.71
CA ARG A 561 13.85 -20.52 -26.26
C ARG A 561 13.19 -21.81 -25.81
N THR A 562 13.89 -22.58 -24.98
CA THR A 562 13.35 -23.73 -24.26
C THR A 562 13.07 -23.34 -22.81
N ALA A 563 11.80 -23.44 -22.39
CA ALA A 563 11.38 -23.12 -21.02
C ALA A 563 10.23 -24.04 -20.57
N LEU A 564 10.02 -24.15 -19.26
CA LEU A 564 8.84 -24.80 -18.70
C LEU A 564 7.60 -23.95 -18.98
N ASN A 565 6.53 -24.56 -19.45
CA ASN A 565 5.21 -23.94 -19.51
C ASN A 565 4.48 -24.06 -18.15
N ASP A 566 3.26 -23.51 -18.07
CA ASP A 566 2.42 -23.54 -16.86
C ASP A 566 2.03 -24.96 -16.39
N LYS A 567 2.31 -26.00 -17.19
CA LYS A 567 2.10 -27.41 -16.87
C LYS A 567 3.40 -28.13 -16.49
N GLU A 568 4.46 -27.37 -16.20
CA GLU A 568 5.79 -27.89 -15.89
C GLU A 568 6.37 -28.80 -17.01
N VAL A 569 6.01 -28.53 -18.28
CA VAL A 569 6.55 -29.24 -19.44
C VAL A 569 7.52 -28.34 -20.20
N TRP A 570 8.70 -28.85 -20.52
CA TRP A 570 9.66 -28.14 -21.37
C TRP A 570 9.12 -27.98 -22.79
N VAL A 571 9.02 -26.74 -23.24
CA VAL A 571 8.57 -26.36 -24.58
C VAL A 571 9.64 -25.48 -25.22
N THR A 572 9.94 -25.73 -26.49
CA THR A 572 10.78 -24.84 -27.32
C THR A 572 9.88 -24.01 -28.23
N ALA A 573 10.01 -22.69 -28.16
CA ALA A 573 9.27 -21.77 -29.00
C ALA A 573 10.15 -20.59 -29.46
N PRO A 574 9.93 -20.04 -30.67
CA PRO A 574 10.62 -18.83 -31.12
C PRO A 574 10.17 -17.63 -30.28
N VAL A 575 11.12 -16.82 -29.84
CA VAL A 575 10.92 -15.56 -29.10
C VAL A 575 11.57 -14.43 -29.88
N THR A 576 10.81 -13.36 -30.13
CA THR A 576 11.31 -12.15 -30.79
C THR A 576 11.56 -11.08 -29.74
N TYR A 577 12.75 -10.48 -29.73
CA TYR A 577 13.14 -9.47 -28.74
C TYR A 577 14.19 -8.49 -29.29
N THR A 578 14.28 -7.31 -28.67
CA THR A 578 15.30 -6.30 -28.98
C THR A 578 16.60 -6.64 -28.25
N LYS A 579 17.62 -7.04 -29.00
CA LYS A 579 18.88 -7.56 -28.46
C LYS A 579 19.91 -6.48 -28.14
N ALA A 580 19.92 -5.43 -28.95
CA ALA A 580 20.86 -4.30 -28.84
C ALA A 580 20.25 -3.03 -29.43
N ALA A 581 20.81 -1.88 -29.06
CA ALA A 581 20.51 -0.60 -29.70
C ALA A 581 21.79 0.22 -29.85
N THR A 582 21.86 1.06 -30.89
CA THR A 582 22.91 2.06 -31.08
C THR A 582 22.29 3.45 -31.01
N LEU A 583 22.82 4.28 -30.10
CA LEU A 583 22.38 5.65 -29.88
C LEU A 583 23.28 6.62 -30.66
N THR A 584 22.70 7.57 -31.37
CA THR A 584 23.40 8.71 -31.98
C THR A 584 22.74 10.01 -31.55
N THR A 585 23.52 11.04 -31.23
CA THR A 585 23.00 12.37 -30.89
C THR A 585 22.36 13.03 -32.11
N GLY A 586 21.23 13.70 -31.91
CA GLY A 586 20.50 14.45 -32.93
C GLY A 586 20.63 15.96 -32.73
N ALA A 587 19.64 16.70 -33.22
CA ALA A 587 19.54 18.15 -33.07
C ALA A 587 19.25 18.57 -31.62
N THR A 588 19.63 19.80 -31.29
CA THR A 588 19.28 20.48 -30.04
C THR A 588 18.59 21.80 -30.36
N ARG A 589 17.63 22.20 -29.51
CA ARG A 589 16.96 23.49 -29.58
C ARG A 589 16.83 24.10 -28.19
N ASP A 590 17.38 25.29 -28.06
CA ASP A 590 17.27 26.13 -26.87
C ASP A 590 16.03 27.03 -27.00
N LEU A 591 15.12 26.92 -26.03
CA LEU A 591 13.90 27.74 -25.91
C LEU A 591 14.11 28.95 -24.98
N GLY A 592 15.31 29.10 -24.43
CA GLY A 592 15.75 30.19 -23.58
C GLY A 592 15.47 29.94 -22.09
N SER A 593 16.00 30.85 -21.27
CA SER A 593 15.94 30.74 -19.81
C SER A 593 14.51 30.83 -19.31
N LEU A 594 14.14 29.89 -18.43
CA LEU A 594 12.85 29.89 -17.74
C LEU A 594 12.77 30.91 -16.60
N LYS A 595 13.89 31.51 -16.18
CA LYS A 595 14.00 32.48 -15.08
C LYS A 595 13.25 32.08 -13.79
N GLY A 596 13.46 30.85 -13.34
CA GLY A 596 12.81 30.30 -12.13
C GLY A 596 11.62 29.39 -12.39
N GLY A 597 11.18 29.29 -13.65
CA GLY A 597 10.15 28.36 -14.09
C GLY A 597 10.59 26.90 -14.26
N ASN A 598 9.69 26.11 -14.84
CA ASN A 598 9.80 24.66 -15.08
C ASN A 598 9.14 24.26 -16.40
N ILE A 599 9.46 23.06 -16.90
CA ILE A 599 8.71 22.37 -17.95
C ILE A 599 7.79 21.36 -17.26
N ALA A 600 6.50 21.37 -17.62
CA ALA A 600 5.47 20.49 -17.05
C ALA A 600 5.05 19.35 -17.99
N GLY A 601 5.36 19.45 -19.29
CA GLY A 601 5.08 18.36 -20.21
C GLY A 601 5.70 18.53 -21.60
N LEU A 602 5.78 17.39 -22.29
CA LEU A 602 6.20 17.24 -23.67
C LEU A 602 5.28 16.20 -24.33
N THR A 603 4.75 16.49 -25.51
CA THR A 603 3.96 15.51 -26.27
C THR A 603 4.03 15.76 -27.77
N ILE A 604 3.73 14.73 -28.56
CA ILE A 604 3.58 14.83 -30.01
C ILE A 604 2.09 14.74 -30.34
N ASP A 605 1.59 15.71 -31.10
CA ASP A 605 0.23 15.69 -31.62
C ASP A 605 0.22 16.27 -33.03
N ASN A 606 -0.50 15.62 -33.96
CA ASN A 606 -0.59 16.05 -35.37
C ASN A 606 0.76 16.32 -36.05
N GLY A 607 1.79 15.52 -35.73
CA GLY A 607 3.13 15.64 -36.32
C GLY A 607 3.92 16.87 -35.87
N GLN A 608 3.52 17.51 -34.77
CA GLN A 608 4.22 18.63 -34.16
C GLN A 608 4.57 18.31 -32.70
N LEU A 609 5.63 18.93 -32.20
CA LEU A 609 6.06 18.81 -30.82
C LEU A 609 5.43 19.94 -29.99
N TYR A 610 4.81 19.59 -28.88
CA TYR A 610 4.26 20.54 -27.91
C TYR A 610 5.03 20.44 -26.60
N VAL A 611 5.49 21.58 -26.09
CA VAL A 611 6.17 21.71 -24.81
C VAL A 611 5.53 22.85 -24.02
N GLY A 612 5.34 22.66 -22.73
CA GLY A 612 4.73 23.69 -21.89
C GLY A 612 5.13 23.55 -20.44
N GLY A 613 4.89 24.60 -19.67
CA GLY A 613 5.32 24.74 -18.29
C GLY A 613 5.08 26.16 -17.79
N SER A 614 5.84 26.58 -16.79
CA SER A 614 5.74 27.95 -16.24
C SER A 614 7.06 28.69 -16.45
N THR A 615 7.00 30.01 -16.57
CA THR A 615 8.19 30.86 -16.68
C THR A 615 7.90 32.28 -16.24
N THR A 616 8.89 32.96 -15.66
CA THR A 616 8.86 34.42 -15.48
C THR A 616 9.47 35.17 -16.67
N ASN A 617 9.91 34.43 -17.70
CA ASN A 617 10.49 34.99 -18.91
C ASN A 617 9.43 35.17 -20.01
N GLY A 618 8.98 36.41 -20.21
CA GLY A 618 8.12 36.78 -21.36
C GLY A 618 8.81 36.76 -22.74
N ALA A 619 10.05 36.27 -22.81
CA ALA A 619 10.86 36.26 -24.02
C ALA A 619 11.58 34.93 -24.30
N LEU A 620 10.87 33.80 -24.18
CA LEU A 620 11.36 32.50 -24.69
C LEU A 620 11.61 32.57 -26.20
N THR A 621 12.57 31.79 -26.70
CA THR A 621 13.15 31.86 -28.06
C THR A 621 12.34 31.07 -29.09
N VAL A 622 11.04 31.40 -29.19
CA VAL A 622 10.15 30.93 -30.27
C VAL A 622 9.60 32.14 -31.01
N ASN A 623 9.76 32.15 -32.33
CA ASN A 623 9.64 33.36 -33.15
C ASN A 623 8.21 33.92 -33.23
N ASN A 624 7.20 33.06 -33.41
CA ASN A 624 5.81 33.49 -33.53
C ASN A 624 5.12 33.48 -32.17
N LYS A 625 5.08 34.64 -31.50
CA LYS A 625 4.37 34.80 -30.22
C LYS A 625 2.93 35.17 -30.48
N THR A 626 2.02 34.23 -30.20
CA THR A 626 0.58 34.35 -30.50
C THR A 626 -0.22 34.86 -29.30
N ALA A 627 0.30 34.69 -28.09
CA ALA A 627 -0.16 35.37 -26.87
C ALA A 627 1.05 35.89 -26.08
N VAL A 628 0.89 37.01 -25.37
CA VAL A 628 1.97 37.67 -24.61
C VAL A 628 1.89 37.32 -23.13
N ALA A 629 3.02 37.37 -22.43
CA ALA A 629 3.09 37.25 -20.99
C ALA A 629 2.35 38.41 -20.30
N SER A 630 1.66 38.11 -19.20
CA SER A 630 0.79 39.01 -18.45
C SER A 630 1.47 39.60 -17.20
N GLY A 631 2.61 39.02 -16.76
CA GLY A 631 3.37 39.46 -15.59
C GLY A 631 3.68 38.29 -14.66
N GLY A 632 4.47 38.53 -13.59
CA GLY A 632 4.82 37.46 -12.64
C GLY A 632 5.45 36.22 -13.32
N SER A 633 5.12 35.04 -12.78
CA SER A 633 5.22 33.76 -13.49
C SER A 633 3.96 33.52 -14.32
N ASP A 634 4.12 33.15 -15.58
CA ASP A 634 3.02 32.74 -16.46
C ASP A 634 3.21 31.28 -16.90
N GLY A 635 2.11 30.61 -17.22
CA GLY A 635 2.15 29.40 -18.04
C GLY A 635 2.58 29.71 -19.46
N PHE A 636 3.27 28.78 -20.11
CA PHE A 636 3.58 28.85 -21.53
C PHE A 636 3.30 27.51 -22.21
N ALA A 637 2.94 27.58 -23.49
CA ALA A 637 2.90 26.45 -24.40
C ALA A 637 3.53 26.83 -25.73
N ALA A 638 4.47 26.02 -26.20
CA ALA A 638 5.11 26.16 -27.49
C ALA A 638 4.81 24.95 -28.36
N ARG A 639 4.51 25.22 -29.63
CA ARG A 639 4.44 24.24 -30.71
C ARG A 639 5.67 24.42 -31.58
N VAL A 640 6.48 23.39 -31.77
CA VAL A 640 7.71 23.44 -32.56
C VAL A 640 7.84 22.22 -33.48
N SER A 641 8.66 22.34 -34.52
CA SER A 641 8.99 21.24 -35.42
C SER A 641 9.65 20.04 -34.69
N LEU A 642 9.31 18.82 -35.13
CA LEU A 642 9.88 17.55 -34.62
C LEU A 642 11.37 17.37 -34.95
N ASP A 643 11.87 18.01 -36.01
CA ASP A 643 13.30 18.02 -36.33
C ASP A 643 14.09 19.06 -35.50
N LEU A 644 13.39 19.77 -34.60
CA LEU A 644 13.91 20.82 -33.72
C LEU A 644 14.48 22.04 -34.45
N THR A 645 14.31 22.14 -35.77
CA THR A 645 14.67 23.34 -36.52
C THR A 645 13.66 24.45 -36.30
N SER A 646 14.11 25.70 -36.34
CA SER A 646 13.23 26.86 -36.23
C SER A 646 12.48 27.09 -37.53
N THR A 647 11.14 27.06 -37.47
CA THR A 647 10.26 27.22 -38.64
C THR A 647 9.27 28.37 -38.44
N ALA A 648 8.67 28.84 -39.52
CA ALA A 648 7.59 29.84 -39.45
C ALA A 648 6.28 29.28 -38.85
N GLN A 649 6.15 27.95 -38.73
CA GLN A 649 4.98 27.29 -38.12
C GLN A 649 5.11 27.14 -36.60
N ASP A 650 6.32 27.29 -36.07
CA ASP A 650 6.56 27.27 -34.63
C ASP A 650 5.80 28.43 -34.00
N ALA A 651 5.15 28.21 -32.86
CA ALA A 651 4.37 29.22 -32.17
C ALA A 651 4.52 29.09 -30.65
N LEU A 652 4.38 30.21 -29.95
CA LEU A 652 4.45 30.30 -28.49
C LEU A 652 3.32 31.16 -27.98
N ALA A 653 2.61 30.64 -26.99
CA ALA A 653 1.53 31.34 -26.32
C ALA A 653 1.74 31.27 -24.80
N TYR A 654 1.55 32.41 -24.13
CA TYR A 654 1.54 32.50 -22.68
C TYR A 654 0.11 32.47 -22.15
N TYR A 655 -0.07 31.99 -20.92
CA TYR A 655 -1.34 31.95 -20.21
C TYR A 655 -1.11 32.28 -18.73
N GLY A 656 -1.80 33.31 -18.24
CA GLY A 656 -1.71 33.78 -16.86
C GLY A 656 -2.19 35.22 -16.73
N GLY A 657 -2.17 35.74 -15.50
CA GLY A 657 -2.50 37.11 -15.14
C GLY A 657 -1.28 37.90 -14.66
N THR A 658 -1.49 38.89 -13.81
CA THR A 658 -0.41 39.74 -13.29
C THR A 658 0.31 39.15 -12.07
N GLY A 659 -0.23 38.07 -11.50
CA GLY A 659 0.36 37.33 -10.38
C GLY A 659 1.23 36.15 -10.82
N ASP A 660 1.64 35.32 -9.85
CA ASP A 660 2.39 34.10 -10.15
C ASP A 660 1.45 32.94 -10.44
N ASP A 661 1.31 32.61 -11.72
CA ASP A 661 0.62 31.44 -12.24
C ASP A 661 1.63 30.31 -12.52
N THR A 662 1.28 29.10 -12.09
CA THR A 662 2.10 27.91 -12.32
C THR A 662 1.38 26.90 -13.20
N VAL A 663 2.15 26.04 -13.85
CA VAL A 663 1.68 24.87 -14.61
C VAL A 663 2.27 23.63 -13.96
N THR A 664 1.38 22.77 -13.46
CA THR A 664 1.70 21.46 -12.88
C THR A 664 1.41 20.32 -13.84
N GLY A 665 0.53 20.53 -14.82
CA GLY A 665 0.19 19.52 -15.83
C GLY A 665 -0.14 20.12 -17.18
N MET A 666 0.26 19.40 -18.24
CA MET A 666 -0.10 19.71 -19.62
C MET A 666 -0.57 18.44 -20.34
N ALA A 667 -1.60 18.58 -21.17
CA ALA A 667 -2.05 17.56 -22.12
C ALA A 667 -2.38 18.21 -23.46
N VAL A 668 -2.28 17.46 -24.56
CA VAL A 668 -2.61 17.96 -25.91
C VAL A 668 -3.49 16.95 -26.62
N SER A 669 -4.52 17.44 -27.31
CA SER A 669 -5.38 16.60 -28.15
C SER A 669 -5.97 17.45 -29.27
N ASN A 670 -5.87 16.95 -30.51
CA ASN A 670 -6.42 17.60 -31.69
C ASN A 670 -5.91 19.05 -31.87
N GLY A 671 -4.62 19.29 -31.61
CA GLY A 671 -3.95 20.59 -31.70
C GLY A 671 -4.24 21.55 -30.54
N GLN A 672 -5.15 21.20 -29.62
CA GLN A 672 -5.49 22.02 -28.46
C GLN A 672 -4.64 21.61 -27.26
N VAL A 673 -3.98 22.59 -26.65
CA VAL A 673 -3.21 22.42 -25.42
C VAL A 673 -4.09 22.70 -24.21
N TRP A 674 -4.04 21.80 -23.23
CA TRP A 674 -4.68 21.97 -21.93
C TRP A 674 -3.61 22.15 -20.85
N LEU A 675 -3.76 23.20 -20.05
CA LEU A 675 -2.87 23.53 -18.94
C LEU A 675 -3.66 23.49 -17.62
N VAL A 676 -3.04 22.95 -16.58
CA VAL A 676 -3.53 23.04 -15.20
C VAL A 676 -2.42 23.51 -14.28
N GLY A 677 -2.79 24.22 -13.22
CA GLY A 677 -1.87 24.60 -12.16
C GLY A 677 -2.47 25.60 -11.18
N SER A 678 -1.63 26.28 -10.39
CA SER A 678 -2.10 27.27 -9.41
C SER A 678 -2.31 28.62 -10.09
N ALA A 679 -3.44 29.25 -9.76
CA ALA A 679 -3.74 30.61 -10.19
C ALA A 679 -3.11 31.62 -9.23
N GLY A 680 -2.50 32.66 -9.80
CA GLY A 680 -2.00 33.81 -9.08
C GLY A 680 -3.14 34.75 -8.65
N LYS A 681 -2.82 36.04 -8.58
CA LYS A 681 -3.75 37.08 -8.11
C LYS A 681 -5.00 37.18 -8.99
N ASP A 682 -4.82 37.15 -10.30
CA ASP A 682 -5.86 37.37 -11.30
C ASP A 682 -5.70 36.40 -12.47
N LEU A 683 -6.82 36.08 -13.13
CA LEU A 683 -6.86 35.38 -14.41
C LEU A 683 -7.88 36.10 -15.29
N ALA A 684 -7.53 36.40 -16.53
CA ALA A 684 -8.34 37.23 -17.42
C ALA A 684 -9.78 36.67 -17.55
N GLY A 685 -10.77 37.43 -17.11
CA GLY A 685 -12.19 37.01 -17.19
C GLY A 685 -12.59 35.94 -16.16
N GLN A 686 -11.80 35.70 -15.11
CA GLN A 686 -12.11 34.76 -14.02
C GLN A 686 -11.93 35.44 -12.65
N ALA A 687 -13.04 35.65 -11.94
CA ALA A 687 -12.99 36.16 -10.57
C ALA A 687 -12.36 35.14 -9.63
N THR A 688 -11.58 35.61 -8.64
CA THR A 688 -11.06 34.78 -7.56
C THR A 688 -12.20 34.14 -6.77
N VAL A 689 -12.08 32.84 -6.48
CA VAL A 689 -13.13 32.04 -5.85
C VAL A 689 -12.74 31.68 -4.41
N GLY A 690 -11.51 31.22 -4.19
CA GLY A 690 -10.95 30.88 -2.87
C GLY A 690 -9.70 31.68 -2.53
N ASP A 691 -9.02 31.28 -1.46
CA ASP A 691 -7.77 31.90 -0.99
C ASP A 691 -6.56 31.51 -1.85
N LYS A 692 -6.52 30.25 -2.30
CA LYS A 692 -5.56 29.76 -3.28
C LYS A 692 -6.27 28.87 -4.29
N ASP A 693 -6.54 29.44 -5.45
CA ASP A 693 -7.24 28.74 -6.52
C ASP A 693 -6.27 28.00 -7.46
N GLY A 694 -6.79 26.95 -8.08
CA GLY A 694 -6.23 26.35 -9.27
C GLY A 694 -6.87 26.90 -10.53
N TYR A 695 -6.40 26.46 -11.68
CA TYR A 695 -7.09 26.65 -12.95
C TYR A 695 -6.93 25.46 -13.87
N VAL A 696 -7.77 25.47 -14.89
CA VAL A 696 -7.60 24.69 -16.11
C VAL A 696 -7.92 25.56 -17.31
N ALA A 697 -7.12 25.47 -18.37
CA ALA A 697 -7.31 26.25 -19.59
C ALA A 697 -7.03 25.41 -20.83
N GLN A 698 -7.85 25.58 -21.85
CA GLN A 698 -7.71 25.00 -23.18
C GLN A 698 -7.39 26.11 -24.19
N MET A 699 -6.25 26.01 -24.86
CA MET A 699 -5.77 27.01 -25.80
C MET A 699 -5.27 26.40 -27.11
N ASP A 700 -5.40 27.18 -28.18
CA ASP A 700 -4.72 26.94 -29.45
C ASP A 700 -3.44 27.76 -29.49
N VAL A 701 -2.29 27.10 -29.49
CA VAL A 701 -0.98 27.76 -29.51
C VAL A 701 -0.72 28.50 -30.82
N ALA A 702 -1.31 28.05 -31.93
CA ALA A 702 -1.12 28.66 -33.24
C ALA A 702 -1.79 30.03 -33.36
N THR A 703 -2.87 30.25 -32.60
CA THR A 703 -3.65 31.50 -32.62
C THR A 703 -3.56 32.28 -31.30
N GLY A 704 -3.08 31.66 -30.23
CA GLY A 704 -3.07 32.23 -28.88
C GLY A 704 -4.46 32.25 -28.23
N ALA A 705 -5.47 31.71 -28.89
CA ALA A 705 -6.86 31.78 -28.43
C ALA A 705 -7.13 30.78 -27.31
N VAL A 706 -7.65 31.27 -26.18
CA VAL A 706 -8.17 30.44 -25.10
C VAL A 706 -9.63 30.11 -25.39
N SER A 707 -9.86 28.89 -25.89
CA SER A 707 -11.19 28.38 -26.22
C SER A 707 -12.02 28.03 -24.98
N TRP A 708 -11.36 27.75 -23.87
CA TRP A 708 -12.00 27.47 -22.60
C TRP A 708 -11.05 27.72 -21.43
N GLN A 709 -11.57 28.17 -20.28
CA GLN A 709 -10.85 28.21 -19.01
C GLN A 709 -11.82 28.13 -17.82
N GLN A 710 -11.35 27.63 -16.69
CA GLN A 710 -12.08 27.64 -15.43
C GLN A 710 -11.13 27.75 -14.25
N ARG A 711 -11.46 28.67 -13.33
CA ARG A 711 -10.84 28.74 -12.03
C ARG A 711 -11.41 27.64 -11.12
N LEU A 712 -10.53 26.93 -10.43
CA LEU A 712 -10.85 25.79 -9.58
C LEU A 712 -10.61 26.18 -8.13
N THR A 713 -11.60 25.94 -7.28
CA THR A 713 -11.43 26.05 -5.83
C THR A 713 -11.77 24.72 -5.17
N GLY A 714 -11.27 24.52 -3.97
CA GLY A 714 -11.35 23.24 -3.25
C GLY A 714 -11.75 23.43 -1.80
N LYS A 715 -11.55 22.37 -1.02
CA LYS A 715 -11.72 22.36 0.42
C LYS A 715 -10.95 23.52 1.06
N ASP A 716 -11.60 24.18 2.02
CA ASP A 716 -11.10 25.36 2.75
C ASP A 716 -10.73 26.57 1.87
N GLY A 717 -11.16 26.60 0.60
CA GLY A 717 -10.78 27.66 -0.35
C GLY A 717 -9.42 27.44 -1.01
N TYR A 718 -8.84 26.23 -0.90
CA TYR A 718 -7.55 25.87 -1.46
C TYR A 718 -7.71 24.74 -2.48
N ALA A 719 -7.16 24.94 -3.67
CA ALA A 719 -7.06 23.93 -4.72
C ALA A 719 -5.74 24.08 -5.48
N THR A 720 -4.97 23.01 -5.53
CA THR A 720 -3.77 22.91 -6.38
C THR A 720 -3.96 21.72 -7.32
N PRO A 721 -4.37 21.95 -8.58
CA PRO A 721 -4.39 20.92 -9.60
C PRO A 721 -3.01 20.29 -9.72
N THR A 722 -2.94 18.97 -9.71
CA THR A 722 -1.68 18.22 -9.72
C THR A 722 -1.40 17.57 -11.07
N SER A 723 -2.44 17.14 -11.78
CA SER A 723 -2.28 16.47 -13.07
C SER A 723 -3.52 16.61 -13.95
N ILE A 724 -3.34 16.40 -15.26
CA ILE A 724 -4.38 16.42 -16.27
C ILE A 724 -4.19 15.29 -17.28
N ALA A 725 -5.30 14.64 -17.65
CA ALA A 725 -5.38 13.71 -18.78
C ALA A 725 -6.56 14.08 -19.68
N VAL A 726 -6.37 13.96 -21.00
CA VAL A 726 -7.40 14.27 -22.00
C VAL A 726 -7.75 12.98 -22.74
N ASP A 727 -9.01 12.59 -22.69
CA ASP A 727 -9.55 11.52 -23.51
C ASP A 727 -10.32 12.14 -24.68
N ALA A 728 -9.78 12.04 -25.89
CA ALA A 728 -10.39 12.58 -27.11
C ALA A 728 -11.80 12.04 -27.40
N SER A 729 -12.19 10.94 -26.75
CA SER A 729 -13.49 10.29 -26.90
C SER A 729 -14.13 9.95 -25.54
N GLY A 730 -13.75 10.66 -24.48
CA GLY A 730 -14.13 10.32 -23.11
C GLY A 730 -15.50 10.82 -22.67
N ALA A 731 -16.03 11.86 -23.30
CA ALA A 731 -17.35 12.39 -23.00
C ALA A 731 -18.40 11.80 -23.95
N SER A 732 -19.47 11.24 -23.40
CA SER A 732 -20.50 10.62 -24.23
C SER A 732 -21.83 10.36 -23.52
N SER A 733 -22.79 9.79 -24.25
CA SER A 733 -24.05 9.31 -23.67
C SER A 733 -23.87 8.19 -22.63
N LEU A 734 -22.70 7.54 -22.56
CA LEU A 734 -22.41 6.57 -21.49
C LEU A 734 -22.33 7.22 -20.11
N ASP A 735 -21.93 8.50 -20.04
CA ASP A 735 -21.86 9.27 -18.78
C ASP A 735 -23.25 9.41 -18.15
N VAL A 736 -24.31 9.51 -18.97
CA VAL A 736 -25.71 9.56 -18.52
C VAL A 736 -26.11 8.28 -17.77
N PHE A 737 -25.53 7.15 -18.14
CA PHE A 737 -25.79 5.85 -17.51
C PHE A 737 -24.76 5.51 -16.44
N GLY A 738 -23.74 6.35 -16.21
CA GLY A 738 -22.60 6.04 -15.35
C GLY A 738 -21.86 4.77 -15.78
N LEU A 739 -21.91 4.45 -17.08
CA LEU A 739 -21.25 3.28 -17.66
C LEU A 739 -19.88 3.65 -18.20
N PRO A 740 -18.89 2.76 -18.08
CA PRO A 740 -17.59 3.00 -18.68
C PRO A 740 -17.65 2.81 -20.19
N ARG A 741 -16.71 3.42 -20.91
CA ARG A 741 -16.39 3.14 -22.31
C ARG A 741 -15.40 1.99 -22.38
N GLY A 742 -15.42 1.26 -23.50
CA GLY A 742 -14.49 0.18 -23.75
C GLY A 742 -14.98 -1.15 -23.15
N THR A 743 -14.07 -2.11 -23.07
CA THR A 743 -14.36 -3.45 -22.57
C THR A 743 -14.40 -3.44 -21.05
N MET A 744 -15.49 -3.95 -20.48
CA MET A 744 -15.60 -4.16 -19.04
C MET A 744 -14.81 -5.42 -18.66
N ASP A 745 -13.68 -5.22 -17.97
CA ASP A 745 -12.86 -6.33 -17.49
C ASP A 745 -13.41 -6.85 -16.15
N PHE A 746 -14.04 -8.03 -16.18
CA PHE A 746 -14.53 -8.73 -14.98
C PHE A 746 -13.44 -9.58 -14.31
N THR A 747 -12.26 -9.65 -14.92
CA THR A 747 -11.14 -10.44 -14.43
C THR A 747 -10.11 -9.53 -13.78
N GLN A 748 -9.82 -9.79 -12.51
CA GLN A 748 -8.67 -9.21 -11.83
C GLN A 748 -7.57 -10.25 -11.74
N SER A 749 -6.33 -9.80 -11.62
CA SER A 749 -5.22 -10.71 -11.42
C SER A 749 -5.41 -11.55 -10.16
N GLN A 750 -5.16 -12.85 -10.31
CA GLN A 750 -5.15 -13.81 -9.19
C GLN A 750 -3.72 -14.07 -8.68
N LYS A 751 -2.73 -13.37 -9.23
CA LYS A 751 -1.36 -13.43 -8.75
C LYS A 751 -1.27 -12.77 -7.38
N ILE A 752 -0.55 -13.42 -6.46
CA ILE A 752 -0.31 -12.92 -5.11
C ILE A 752 0.38 -11.56 -5.17
N VAL A 753 1.39 -11.42 -6.03
CA VAL A 753 2.19 -10.18 -6.15
C VAL A 753 1.42 -9.00 -6.75
N SER A 754 0.28 -9.25 -7.39
CA SER A 754 -0.60 -8.20 -7.92
C SER A 754 -1.72 -7.86 -6.95
N ALA A 755 -2.12 -8.83 -6.13
CA ALA A 755 -3.25 -8.74 -5.22
C ALA A 755 -2.86 -8.22 -3.84
N THR A 756 -1.62 -8.42 -3.42
CA THR A 756 -1.11 -8.00 -2.11
C THR A 756 0.17 -7.18 -2.27
N SER A 757 0.71 -6.66 -1.16
CA SER A 757 2.00 -5.96 -1.14
C SER A 757 3.21 -6.91 -1.24
N ALA A 758 2.97 -8.22 -1.43
CA ALA A 758 4.04 -9.20 -1.59
C ALA A 758 4.73 -9.00 -2.93
N ARG A 759 6.04 -9.19 -2.98
CA ARG A 759 6.84 -9.08 -4.20
C ARG A 759 7.52 -10.40 -4.52
N ALA A 760 7.81 -10.60 -5.80
CA ALA A 760 8.59 -11.75 -6.23
C ALA A 760 9.95 -11.73 -5.51
N GLY A 761 10.36 -12.86 -4.93
CA GLY A 761 11.55 -12.93 -4.10
C GLY A 761 11.32 -12.86 -2.61
N ASP A 762 10.18 -12.32 -2.15
CA ASP A 762 9.84 -12.33 -0.74
C ASP A 762 9.67 -13.78 -0.23
N THR A 763 9.96 -14.01 1.05
CA THR A 763 10.02 -15.33 1.65
C THR A 763 9.38 -15.40 3.03
N PHE A 764 9.01 -16.61 3.43
CA PHE A 764 8.79 -16.97 4.82
C PHE A 764 9.31 -18.38 5.07
N GLN A 765 9.37 -18.82 6.32
CA GLN A 765 9.95 -20.11 6.67
C GLN A 765 8.93 -20.98 7.40
N ILE A 766 9.02 -22.30 7.18
CA ILE A 766 8.23 -23.27 7.92
C ILE A 766 9.07 -24.42 8.46
N ARG A 767 8.65 -25.00 9.59
CA ARG A 767 9.16 -26.28 10.11
C ARG A 767 8.06 -27.05 10.84
N THR A 768 8.16 -28.37 10.87
CA THR A 768 7.11 -29.25 11.42
C THR A 768 7.39 -29.81 12.82
N ARG A 769 8.59 -29.56 13.34
CA ARG A 769 9.00 -30.00 14.68
C ARG A 769 9.87 -28.95 15.35
N ALA A 770 9.86 -28.94 16.67
CA ALA A 770 10.74 -28.08 17.45
C ALA A 770 12.20 -28.31 17.04
N ARG A 771 12.92 -27.23 16.75
CA ARG A 771 14.33 -27.26 16.29
C ARG A 771 14.56 -28.08 15.01
N GLY A 772 13.49 -28.37 14.25
CA GLY A 772 13.60 -28.98 12.93
C GLY A 772 14.20 -28.02 11.91
N THR A 773 14.65 -28.58 10.78
CA THR A 773 15.15 -27.80 9.63
C THR A 773 14.08 -26.82 9.16
N LEU A 774 14.47 -25.56 9.00
CA LEU A 774 13.64 -24.53 8.40
C LEU A 774 13.64 -24.72 6.89
N THR A 775 12.45 -24.77 6.31
CA THR A 775 12.27 -24.76 4.86
C THR A 775 11.78 -23.38 4.46
N THR A 776 12.56 -22.69 3.62
CA THR A 776 12.17 -21.37 3.08
C THR A 776 11.19 -21.57 1.92
N ILE A 777 10.08 -20.85 1.97
CA ILE A 777 9.12 -20.72 0.87
C ILE A 777 9.32 -19.34 0.26
N LYS A 778 9.56 -19.31 -1.05
CA LYS A 778 9.75 -18.08 -1.84
C LYS A 778 8.50 -17.82 -2.68
N ILE A 779 8.05 -16.57 -2.70
CA ILE A 779 7.01 -16.08 -3.60
C ILE A 779 7.63 -15.80 -4.97
N ASP A 780 7.08 -16.42 -6.00
CA ASP A 780 7.47 -16.17 -7.39
C ASP A 780 6.46 -15.22 -8.06
N ALA A 781 6.89 -14.56 -9.14
CA ALA A 781 6.08 -13.54 -9.83
C ALA A 781 4.72 -14.04 -10.35
N ASN A 782 4.59 -15.34 -10.61
CA ASN A 782 3.36 -15.95 -11.12
C ASN A 782 2.59 -16.76 -10.06
N ASP A 783 2.96 -16.66 -8.78
CA ASP A 783 2.27 -17.42 -7.74
C ASP A 783 0.81 -16.98 -7.58
N THR A 784 -0.10 -17.94 -7.48
CA THR A 784 -1.48 -17.76 -7.03
C THR A 784 -1.67 -18.37 -5.64
N LEU A 785 -2.86 -18.23 -5.05
CA LEU A 785 -3.17 -18.94 -3.79
C LEU A 785 -2.97 -20.46 -3.92
N GLU A 786 -3.28 -21.04 -5.08
CA GLU A 786 -3.13 -22.46 -5.36
C GLU A 786 -1.67 -22.89 -5.35
N THR A 787 -0.81 -22.19 -6.11
CA THR A 787 0.61 -22.54 -6.21
C THR A 787 1.31 -22.31 -4.87
N LEU A 788 0.98 -21.23 -4.15
CA LEU A 788 1.48 -21.00 -2.80
C LEU A 788 1.01 -22.11 -1.83
N GLY A 789 -0.25 -22.52 -1.91
CA GLY A 789 -0.76 -23.62 -1.10
C GLY A 789 -0.01 -24.93 -1.36
N ASP A 790 0.34 -25.22 -2.61
CA ASP A 790 1.16 -26.38 -2.96
C ASP A 790 2.60 -26.26 -2.45
N LYS A 791 3.21 -25.07 -2.53
CA LYS A 791 4.52 -24.81 -1.93
C LYS A 791 4.50 -25.06 -0.41
N ILE A 792 3.48 -24.59 0.29
CA ILE A 792 3.30 -24.82 1.74
C ILE A 792 3.16 -26.32 2.05
N ARG A 793 2.30 -27.03 1.31
CA ARG A 793 2.11 -28.49 1.50
C ARG A 793 3.43 -29.22 1.30
N LYS A 794 4.15 -28.97 0.19
CA LYS A 794 5.43 -29.60 -0.13
C LYS A 794 6.50 -29.29 0.92
N ALA A 795 6.69 -28.02 1.27
CA ALA A 795 7.69 -27.58 2.24
C ALA A 795 7.42 -28.10 3.67
N SER A 796 6.16 -28.40 4.00
CA SER A 796 5.78 -29.02 5.28
C SER A 796 5.90 -30.55 5.27
N GLY A 797 6.35 -31.18 4.17
CA GLY A 797 6.27 -32.63 4.02
C GLY A 797 4.83 -33.15 4.14
N PHE A 798 3.85 -32.37 3.67
CA PHE A 798 2.41 -32.62 3.74
C PHE A 798 1.81 -32.65 5.16
N ALA A 799 2.53 -32.12 6.17
CA ALA A 799 1.98 -31.92 7.52
C ALA A 799 0.96 -30.76 7.59
N ALA A 800 0.99 -29.85 6.62
CA ALA A 800 0.01 -28.77 6.47
C ALA A 800 -1.15 -29.18 5.54
N LYS A 801 -2.37 -28.90 5.99
CA LYS A 801 -3.56 -28.78 5.14
C LYS A 801 -3.73 -27.31 4.77
N VAL A 802 -3.86 -27.03 3.48
CA VAL A 802 -4.16 -25.68 2.99
C VAL A 802 -5.55 -25.69 2.35
N GLU A 803 -6.42 -24.80 2.80
CA GLU A 803 -7.79 -24.64 2.34
C GLU A 803 -8.02 -23.21 1.85
N TYR A 804 -8.96 -23.03 0.94
CA TYR A 804 -9.30 -21.72 0.39
C TYR A 804 -10.74 -21.35 0.76
N SER A 805 -10.96 -20.10 1.15
CA SER A 805 -12.30 -19.58 1.44
C SER A 805 -12.53 -18.25 0.73
N SER A 806 -13.77 -18.02 0.30
CA SER A 806 -14.16 -16.75 -0.33
C SER A 806 -14.98 -15.91 0.64
N SER A 807 -14.72 -14.61 0.69
CA SER A 807 -15.49 -13.62 1.43
C SER A 807 -15.63 -12.37 0.58
N GLY A 808 -16.86 -11.92 0.31
CA GLY A 808 -17.09 -10.83 -0.64
C GLY A 808 -16.46 -11.12 -2.00
N ASN A 809 -15.61 -10.21 -2.47
CA ASN A 809 -14.88 -10.31 -3.75
C ASN A 809 -13.47 -10.88 -3.64
N SER A 810 -13.09 -11.43 -2.48
CA SER A 810 -11.73 -11.92 -2.26
C SER A 810 -11.70 -13.37 -1.80
N ARG A 811 -10.61 -14.05 -2.11
CA ARG A 811 -10.25 -15.40 -1.70
C ARG A 811 -9.10 -15.32 -0.70
N SER A 812 -9.11 -16.20 0.29
CA SER A 812 -8.08 -16.29 1.32
C SER A 812 -7.65 -17.74 1.48
N LEU A 813 -6.37 -17.95 1.79
CA LEU A 813 -5.84 -19.24 2.21
C LEU A 813 -5.91 -19.41 3.72
N ARG A 814 -6.07 -20.66 4.16
CA ARG A 814 -6.02 -21.10 5.55
C ARG A 814 -5.08 -22.30 5.68
N ILE A 815 -4.13 -22.22 6.60
CA ILE A 815 -3.18 -23.28 6.95
C ILE A 815 -3.65 -23.93 8.25
N SER A 816 -3.83 -25.24 8.24
CA SER A 816 -4.15 -26.05 9.43
C SER A 816 -3.33 -27.34 9.44
N PRO A 817 -3.26 -28.09 10.55
CA PRO A 817 -2.57 -29.37 10.56
C PRO A 817 -3.35 -30.42 9.76
N SER A 818 -2.67 -31.17 8.90
CA SER A 818 -3.30 -32.21 8.08
C SER A 818 -3.74 -33.43 8.91
N GLN A 819 -3.10 -33.64 10.06
CA GLN A 819 -3.42 -34.69 11.01
C GLN A 819 -3.43 -34.13 12.44
N THR A 820 -4.08 -34.82 13.37
CA THR A 820 -4.10 -34.46 14.80
C THR A 820 -2.69 -34.39 15.42
N THR A 821 -1.74 -35.17 14.88
CA THR A 821 -0.35 -35.24 15.34
C THR A 821 0.58 -34.19 14.71
N SER A 822 0.11 -33.49 13.68
CA SER A 822 0.91 -32.52 12.93
C SER A 822 1.01 -31.19 13.69
N THR A 823 2.17 -30.56 13.56
CA THR A 823 2.43 -29.21 14.06
C THR A 823 3.16 -28.47 12.95
N ILE A 824 2.76 -27.24 12.66
CA ILE A 824 3.45 -26.36 11.72
C ILE A 824 3.89 -25.13 12.49
N GLU A 825 5.15 -24.76 12.42
CA GLU A 825 5.60 -23.44 12.84
C GLU A 825 5.90 -22.60 11.60
N ILE A 826 5.27 -21.44 11.53
CA ILE A 826 5.41 -20.41 10.50
C ILE A 826 6.27 -19.30 11.10
N LEU A 827 7.31 -18.89 10.37
CA LEU A 827 8.30 -17.92 10.80
C LEU A 827 8.57 -16.93 9.68
N ALA A 828 8.97 -15.72 10.05
CA ALA A 828 9.28 -14.66 9.11
C ALA A 828 10.42 -15.05 8.14
N GLY A 829 10.40 -14.44 6.96
CA GLY A 829 11.52 -14.47 6.01
C GLY A 829 12.81 -13.88 6.59
N LYS A 830 13.96 -14.23 6.02
CA LYS A 830 15.27 -13.71 6.48
C LYS A 830 15.69 -12.48 5.66
N GLY A 831 16.46 -11.57 6.28
CA GLY A 831 17.15 -10.50 5.57
C GLY A 831 16.23 -9.53 4.84
N GLY A 832 15.18 -9.04 5.51
CA GLY A 832 14.24 -8.05 4.94
C GLY A 832 13.24 -8.61 3.92
N THR A 833 13.26 -9.92 3.65
CA THR A 833 12.36 -10.55 2.67
C THR A 833 11.06 -11.08 3.27
N ASP A 834 10.72 -10.75 4.53
CA ASP A 834 9.53 -11.32 5.15
C ASP A 834 8.24 -10.95 4.40
N VAL A 835 7.40 -11.95 4.14
CA VAL A 835 6.16 -11.81 3.37
C VAL A 835 4.90 -12.03 4.20
N LEU A 836 5.03 -12.45 5.46
CA LEU A 836 3.87 -12.88 6.25
C LEU A 836 2.82 -11.79 6.39
N GLU A 837 3.23 -10.56 6.69
CA GLU A 837 2.33 -9.41 6.79
C GLU A 837 1.62 -9.10 5.45
N ALA A 838 2.37 -9.10 4.35
CA ALA A 838 1.83 -8.90 3.01
C ALA A 838 0.83 -10.00 2.58
N LEU A 839 0.94 -11.20 3.15
CA LEU A 839 -0.04 -12.28 2.97
C LEU A 839 -1.17 -12.27 4.01
N GLY A 840 -1.09 -11.39 5.02
CA GLY A 840 -1.97 -11.39 6.18
C GLY A 840 -1.89 -12.67 7.02
N LEU A 841 -0.74 -13.35 7.01
CA LEU A 841 -0.45 -14.53 7.82
C LEU A 841 0.32 -14.12 9.08
N LYS A 842 0.28 -14.96 10.12
CA LYS A 842 0.89 -14.66 11.41
C LYS A 842 2.03 -15.62 11.73
N PRO A 843 3.20 -15.13 12.17
CA PRO A 843 4.23 -16.01 12.69
C PRO A 843 3.70 -16.73 13.94
N GLY A 844 4.03 -18.01 14.07
CA GLY A 844 3.54 -18.82 15.18
C GLY A 844 3.42 -20.30 14.88
N ILE A 845 2.87 -21.03 15.84
CA ILE A 845 2.64 -22.46 15.78
C ILE A 845 1.17 -22.76 15.54
N VAL A 846 0.90 -23.46 14.45
CA VAL A 846 -0.38 -24.05 14.11
C VAL A 846 -0.41 -25.51 14.58
N ARG A 847 -1.27 -25.82 15.56
CA ARG A 847 -1.42 -27.16 16.16
C ARG A 847 -2.87 -27.43 16.56
N ASN A 848 -3.34 -28.65 16.32
CA ASN A 848 -4.67 -29.08 16.71
C ASN A 848 -4.77 -29.21 18.24
N THR A 849 -5.92 -28.85 18.77
CA THR A 849 -6.27 -29.04 20.17
C THR A 849 -7.47 -29.96 20.30
N LYS A 850 -7.59 -30.62 21.45
CA LYS A 850 -8.77 -31.39 21.85
C LYS A 850 -9.20 -30.94 23.24
N ILE A 851 -10.45 -31.19 23.59
CA ILE A 851 -10.93 -31.07 24.96
C ILE A 851 -10.72 -32.43 25.65
N ASP A 852 -10.01 -32.41 26.77
CA ASP A 852 -9.74 -33.58 27.62
C ASP A 852 -10.03 -33.16 29.06
N ASP A 853 -10.99 -33.80 29.73
CA ASP A 853 -11.49 -33.42 31.05
C ASP A 853 -11.80 -31.91 31.20
N GLY A 854 -12.51 -31.33 30.22
CA GLY A 854 -12.86 -29.91 30.19
C GLY A 854 -11.68 -28.96 29.89
N LYS A 855 -10.45 -29.47 29.76
CA LYS A 855 -9.24 -28.70 29.42
C LYS A 855 -8.93 -28.77 27.93
N THR A 856 -8.64 -27.63 27.33
CA THR A 856 -8.05 -27.61 25.97
C THR A 856 -6.59 -28.06 26.06
N VAL A 857 -6.29 -29.22 25.50
CA VAL A 857 -4.95 -29.82 25.46
C VAL A 857 -4.51 -30.08 24.02
N SER A 858 -3.25 -30.45 23.83
CA SER A 858 -2.76 -30.82 22.49
C SER A 858 -3.45 -32.07 21.97
N ALA A 859 -3.89 -32.04 20.72
CA ALA A 859 -4.48 -33.23 20.08
C ALA A 859 -3.47 -34.38 19.87
N ASP A 860 -2.17 -34.07 19.87
CA ASP A 860 -1.09 -35.04 19.67
C ASP A 860 -0.53 -35.65 20.97
N GLY A 861 -1.11 -35.28 22.12
CA GLY A 861 -0.67 -35.73 23.45
C GLY A 861 0.69 -35.17 23.90
N LYS A 862 1.34 -34.28 23.12
CA LYS A 862 2.58 -33.62 23.53
C LYS A 862 2.32 -32.46 24.48
N GLY A 863 3.38 -32.02 25.17
CA GLY A 863 3.35 -30.94 26.15
C GLY A 863 2.75 -29.61 25.63
N PRO A 864 2.42 -28.68 26.55
CA PRO A 864 1.85 -27.38 26.21
C PRO A 864 2.82 -26.53 25.38
N ILE A 865 2.25 -25.70 24.51
CA ILE A 865 2.98 -24.71 23.72
C ILE A 865 2.48 -23.33 24.15
N TYR A 866 3.40 -22.45 24.51
CA TYR A 866 3.12 -21.08 24.89
C TYR A 866 3.62 -20.14 23.81
N GLY A 867 2.70 -19.37 23.23
CA GLY A 867 3.02 -18.33 22.24
C GLY A 867 3.07 -16.98 22.92
N LEU A 868 4.17 -16.27 22.75
CA LEU A 868 4.31 -14.93 23.31
C LEU A 868 3.53 -13.88 22.51
N SER A 869 3.16 -14.19 21.26
CA SER A 869 2.50 -13.23 20.34
C SER A 869 3.30 -11.93 20.19
N LEU A 870 4.63 -12.05 20.13
CA LEU A 870 5.53 -10.96 19.77
C LEU A 870 5.46 -10.82 18.25
N ASP A 871 4.60 -9.91 17.80
CA ASP A 871 4.47 -9.58 16.38
C ASP A 871 5.77 -8.96 15.84
N THR A 872 6.01 -9.07 14.54
CA THR A 872 7.26 -8.65 13.89
C THR A 872 7.28 -7.19 13.41
N GLY A 873 6.23 -6.41 13.67
CA GLY A 873 6.10 -4.99 13.28
C GLY A 873 5.90 -4.01 14.44
N LEU A 874 6.53 -4.24 15.59
CA LEU A 874 6.42 -3.32 16.74
C LEU A 874 7.31 -2.08 16.55
N ASP A 875 6.71 -0.95 16.18
CA ASP A 875 7.37 0.35 16.05
C ASP A 875 7.04 1.27 17.24
N LEU A 876 8.02 2.06 17.71
CA LEU A 876 7.85 3.07 18.75
C LEU A 876 7.81 4.50 18.19
N THR A 877 8.01 4.69 16.89
CA THR A 877 8.07 6.01 16.25
C THR A 877 6.72 6.73 16.28
N ASP A 878 5.62 6.02 16.09
CA ASP A 878 4.26 6.57 16.14
C ASP A 878 3.46 6.14 17.39
N ASP A 879 2.36 6.85 17.68
CA ASP A 879 1.53 6.61 18.88
C ASP A 879 0.79 5.27 18.88
N THR A 880 0.36 4.81 17.71
CA THR A 880 -0.29 3.51 17.53
C THR A 880 0.70 2.38 17.78
N GLY A 881 1.88 2.47 17.20
CA GLY A 881 2.99 1.53 17.40
C GLY A 881 3.37 1.40 18.87
N ARG A 882 3.53 2.51 19.60
CA ARG A 882 3.84 2.49 21.04
C ARG A 882 2.78 1.76 21.88
N LYS A 883 1.50 1.99 21.58
CA LYS A 883 0.38 1.29 22.23
C LYS A 883 0.40 -0.21 21.92
N LEU A 884 0.64 -0.58 20.65
CA LEU A 884 0.76 -1.98 20.23
C LEU A 884 1.95 -2.68 20.90
N ALA A 885 3.11 -2.03 20.97
CA ALA A 885 4.30 -2.54 21.64
C ALA A 885 4.05 -2.79 23.13
N THR A 886 3.42 -1.84 23.83
CA THR A 886 3.07 -1.98 25.24
C THR A 886 2.08 -3.14 25.49
N ALA A 887 1.06 -3.26 24.64
CA ALA A 887 0.10 -4.35 24.70
C ALA A 887 0.75 -5.71 24.43
N ALA A 888 1.65 -5.79 23.44
CA ALA A 888 2.38 -7.00 23.08
C ALA A 888 3.30 -7.46 24.22
N MET A 889 4.07 -6.55 24.84
CA MET A 889 4.92 -6.88 25.99
C MET A 889 4.10 -7.39 27.17
N THR A 890 2.97 -6.74 27.46
CA THR A 890 2.06 -7.14 28.54
C THR A 890 1.55 -8.57 28.32
N LYS A 891 1.13 -8.89 27.09
CA LYS A 891 0.64 -10.23 26.72
C LYS A 891 1.75 -11.28 26.79
N ALA A 892 2.95 -10.96 26.30
CA ALA A 892 4.10 -11.86 26.35
C ALA A 892 4.54 -12.15 27.80
N ILE A 893 4.59 -11.13 28.66
CA ILE A 893 4.87 -11.28 30.09
C ILE A 893 3.83 -12.19 30.76
N ALA A 894 2.55 -12.00 30.45
CA ALA A 894 1.47 -12.85 30.97
C ALA A 894 1.62 -14.31 30.51
N ALA A 895 2.00 -14.54 29.24
CA ALA A 895 2.24 -15.88 28.71
C ALA A 895 3.42 -16.58 29.39
N VAL A 896 4.52 -15.87 29.67
CA VAL A 896 5.67 -16.43 30.43
C VAL A 896 5.27 -16.77 31.86
N ARG A 897 4.52 -15.90 32.53
CA ARG A 897 4.00 -16.16 33.89
C ARG A 897 3.05 -17.37 33.91
N LEU A 898 2.21 -17.52 32.89
CA LEU A 898 1.34 -18.67 32.70
C LEU A 898 2.15 -19.96 32.54
N ALA A 899 3.14 -19.97 31.65
CA ALA A 899 4.01 -21.12 31.42
C ALA A 899 4.75 -21.57 32.69
N TYR A 900 5.29 -20.61 33.45
CA TYR A 900 5.96 -20.86 34.72
C TYR A 900 5.00 -21.45 35.75
N ARG A 901 3.78 -20.90 35.87
CA ARG A 901 2.77 -21.40 36.82
C ARG A 901 2.34 -22.82 36.48
N GLU A 902 2.04 -23.10 35.21
CA GLU A 902 1.63 -24.45 34.81
C GLU A 902 2.74 -25.49 34.99
N MET A 903 4.01 -25.10 34.82
CA MET A 903 5.15 -25.95 35.20
C MET A 903 5.19 -26.23 36.70
N ALA A 904 4.97 -25.19 37.52
CA ALA A 904 4.93 -25.30 38.97
C ALA A 904 3.80 -26.23 39.41
N ASP A 905 2.60 -26.07 38.86
CA ASP A 905 1.44 -26.90 39.15
C ASP A 905 1.68 -28.36 38.73
N ALA A 906 2.24 -28.59 37.54
CA ALA A 906 2.58 -29.93 37.05
C ALA A 906 3.64 -30.62 37.92
N ALA A 907 4.68 -29.90 38.35
CA ALA A 907 5.71 -30.43 39.25
C ALA A 907 5.17 -30.73 40.66
N ASN A 908 4.12 -30.03 41.09
CA ASN A 908 3.43 -30.27 42.36
C ASN A 908 2.31 -31.31 42.26
N GLY A 909 2.05 -31.89 41.07
CA GLY A 909 0.98 -32.87 40.86
C GLY A 909 -0.44 -32.29 40.98
N VAL A 910 -0.59 -30.98 40.78
CA VAL A 910 -1.88 -30.29 40.88
C VAL A 910 -2.65 -30.47 39.58
N VAL A 911 -3.81 -31.13 39.66
CA VAL A 911 -4.83 -31.13 38.60
C VAL A 911 -5.78 -29.96 38.89
N PRO A 912 -6.03 -29.02 37.96
CA PRO A 912 -6.97 -27.93 38.20
C PRO A 912 -8.37 -28.46 38.48
N ALA A 913 -9.06 -27.88 39.47
CA ALA A 913 -10.43 -28.24 39.79
C ALA A 913 -11.36 -27.92 38.61
N ASP A 914 -12.20 -28.90 38.29
CA ASP A 914 -13.25 -28.91 37.28
C ASP A 914 -14.09 -27.62 37.33
N THR A 915 -14.12 -26.88 36.22
CA THR A 915 -15.07 -25.77 36.01
C THR A 915 -16.06 -26.16 34.94
N SER A 916 -16.78 -27.24 35.17
CA SER A 916 -18.08 -27.46 34.54
C SER A 916 -19.11 -27.88 35.59
N THR A 917 -20.29 -27.31 35.44
CA THR A 917 -21.43 -27.34 36.34
C THR A 917 -21.89 -28.77 36.66
N GLY A 918 -21.58 -29.24 37.88
CA GLY A 918 -22.20 -30.40 38.50
C GLY A 918 -22.77 -30.01 39.87
N SER A 919 -24.09 -29.93 39.98
CA SER A 919 -24.80 -29.66 41.24
C SER A 919 -24.45 -30.70 42.31
N GLY A 920 -23.96 -30.23 43.46
CA GLY A 920 -24.08 -30.92 44.75
C GLY A 920 -22.82 -31.56 45.32
N LYS A 921 -22.12 -30.82 46.20
CA LYS A 921 -22.00 -31.12 47.65
C LYS A 921 -21.11 -30.06 48.33
N THR A 922 -21.74 -29.21 49.13
CA THR A 922 -21.12 -28.27 50.07
C THR A 922 -20.65 -29.02 51.31
N GLY A 923 -19.35 -28.98 51.62
CA GLY A 923 -18.84 -29.56 52.88
C GLY A 923 -17.34 -29.55 53.12
N GLY A 924 -16.52 -28.84 52.32
CA GLY A 924 -15.09 -28.69 52.57
C GLY A 924 -14.74 -27.30 53.10
N THR A 925 -13.96 -27.24 54.18
CA THR A 925 -13.44 -25.98 54.75
C THR A 925 -12.58 -25.27 53.70
N VAL A 926 -12.91 -24.00 53.40
CA VAL A 926 -12.18 -23.18 52.42
C VAL A 926 -10.71 -23.09 52.83
N PRO A 927 -9.74 -23.43 51.95
CA PRO A 927 -8.33 -23.27 52.22
C PRO A 927 -7.98 -21.84 52.61
N THR A 928 -7.23 -21.66 53.71
CA THR A 928 -6.91 -20.35 54.30
C THR A 928 -6.29 -19.36 53.31
N TYR A 929 -5.59 -19.83 52.26
CA TYR A 929 -5.01 -18.95 51.25
C TYR A 929 -6.08 -18.24 50.39
N LEU A 930 -7.20 -18.91 50.08
CA LEU A 930 -8.30 -18.32 49.32
C LEU A 930 -9.08 -17.32 50.17
N THR A 931 -9.28 -17.63 51.46
CA THR A 931 -9.87 -16.69 52.42
C THR A 931 -9.01 -15.42 52.55
N ASN A 932 -7.69 -15.57 52.61
CA ASN A 932 -6.76 -14.45 52.67
C ASN A 932 -6.72 -13.65 51.35
N GLN A 933 -6.85 -14.33 50.21
CA GLN A 933 -6.86 -13.69 48.90
C GLN A 933 -8.15 -12.88 48.68
N ILE A 934 -9.30 -13.40 49.10
CA ILE A 934 -10.58 -12.69 49.08
C ILE A 934 -10.53 -11.48 50.03
N ALA A 935 -9.98 -11.63 51.24
CA ALA A 935 -9.80 -10.52 52.17
C ALA A 935 -8.88 -9.42 51.60
N ASN A 936 -7.83 -9.79 50.87
CA ASN A 936 -6.95 -8.83 50.18
C ASN A 936 -7.65 -8.13 49.00
N TYR A 937 -8.49 -8.83 48.24
CA TYR A 937 -9.27 -8.21 47.17
C TYR A 937 -10.38 -7.31 47.70
N GLN A 938 -11.03 -7.64 48.82
CA GLN A 938 -11.98 -6.75 49.50
C GLN A 938 -11.28 -5.57 50.15
N ALA A 939 -10.07 -5.73 50.70
CA ALA A 939 -9.27 -4.62 51.19
C ALA A 939 -8.81 -3.68 50.05
N ALA A 940 -8.46 -4.23 48.88
CA ALA A 940 -8.11 -3.46 47.70
C ALA A 940 -9.33 -2.72 47.11
N LEU A 941 -10.49 -3.39 47.05
CA LEU A 941 -11.74 -2.80 46.60
C LEU A 941 -12.21 -1.68 47.54
N ASN A 942 -12.14 -1.89 48.86
CA ASN A 942 -12.48 -0.86 49.85
C ASN A 942 -11.53 0.34 49.81
N ARG A 943 -10.27 0.17 49.40
CA ARG A 943 -9.33 1.27 49.13
C ARG A 943 -9.59 1.98 47.80
N LEU A 944 -10.25 1.32 46.84
CA LEU A 944 -10.58 1.88 45.53
C LEU A 944 -11.93 2.60 45.52
N THR A 945 -12.85 2.25 46.42
CA THR A 945 -14.22 2.80 46.49
C THR A 945 -14.50 3.62 47.75
N GLY A 946 -13.51 3.83 48.62
CA GLY A 946 -13.65 4.58 49.87
C GLY A 946 -12.48 5.55 50.07
N GLY A 947 -12.63 6.78 49.56
CA GLY A 947 -11.70 7.89 49.75
C GLY A 947 -11.30 8.55 48.43
#